data_AF-A0A1K1NJG5-F1
#
_entry.id   AF-A0A1K1NJG5-F1
#
_cell.length_a   1.000
_cell.length_b   1.000
_cell.length_c   1.000
_cell.angle_alpha   90.00
_cell.angle_beta   90.00
_cell.angle_gamma   90.00
#
_symmetry.space_group_name_H-M   'P 1'
#
loop_
_entity.id
_entity.type
_entity.pdbx_description
1 polymer ?
#
loop_
_entity_poly.entity_id
_entity_poly.type
_entity_poly.pdbx_seq_one_letter_code
_entity_poly.pdbx_strand_id
1 'polypeptide(L)'
;MNLKRMISAISAAVMTVTCACIPTVNALSAVYAEEEEEDIIYIPDFPKEVLEEFDIDWTGLSSNRFVENTEYDADKNHNKLQYDGGYAMFSYQAYVTYFCYGANWHDCDNFTMYQSKDFSMPEYADKLDLKMDIYLNCNIKKEGELKFGPLLELNSGKDELFIVEKRTESTDFSACEKIGSYVSDDMVYELYKEAKADEEAPVRYYAVNVKGIVIEGTEEQFHGDLISNISDHLAKFHELTGAGTRLDKYGMLNEGKKGRGYSFTNSCLTGSYLTLPEEELTLDENNEPITYDHSFVKNIDGWRYSFQNFNACWPIDQLEDGRYVNPAHENNSKMTPLGDGKFHAEVSEWITSCASVGKEFDGKTSVLDKNYNLSCKYKSTKSISPAASVYMLDPYVRVEFQEKSCASELEMFEYQGNIELGGEEYEVYRHSHPDYDIQPLLEEGSKSYYIVHVDDDTDKEESETKEFSYPICALIDAAKSYGLEAGNLARVSVVCNSFSGDYSVDILEISLTEAEPTEKGSIYTDVKKHRDVCIAPYYFNAITQGYMHGYENGLFKAVSKDTYYSEFSAGKRVPDREKFVLNSCNNIKAEYKVENTFEDKYEIGYSVSATTVWKNVGIRIIEKCKNFPIDYNYSKSEFDNNWLGFASSTSGYGSGEYITTETTDGHKRELYEYVTTYSAGGHEYDLYSYKHEYHGCFGINYFEEYISIRKDQDDGDILEGSIDLNEHISNINAGFSGRLSLLRVNLIAESLFVNGSVKALKNDINFEKIEVPDVIVGDFNKDSSVNSLDVVTARKLLVSQLTLEDTSDFERMDVNQNGAFDIADVVLLQSFVVGKIKAFPQAEQ
;
A
#
# COMPACT_ATOMS: atom_id res chain seq x y z
N MET A 1 66.89 14.85 -12.43
CA MET A 1 66.43 15.44 -11.15
C MET A 1 64.90 15.51 -11.19
N ASN A 2 64.14 14.77 -10.39
CA ASN A 2 63.99 13.31 -10.49
C ASN A 2 62.49 13.00 -10.44
N LEU A 3 61.98 12.36 -11.49
CA LEU A 3 60.63 11.77 -11.61
C LEU A 3 60.27 10.88 -10.40
N LYS A 4 61.28 10.28 -9.76
CA LYS A 4 61.13 9.49 -8.52
C LYS A 4 60.61 10.28 -7.31
N ARG A 5 60.85 11.60 -7.21
CA ARG A 5 60.30 12.41 -6.11
C ARG A 5 58.83 12.81 -6.32
N MET A 6 58.38 12.95 -7.57
CA MET A 6 56.94 13.13 -7.87
C MET A 6 56.16 11.85 -7.64
N ILE A 7 56.71 10.69 -8.04
CA ILE A 7 56.03 9.40 -7.86
C ILE A 7 55.91 9.05 -6.36
N SER A 8 56.93 9.30 -5.52
CA SER A 8 56.78 9.08 -4.07
C SER A 8 55.80 10.04 -3.38
N ALA A 9 55.63 11.27 -3.88
CA ALA A 9 54.64 12.19 -3.32
C ALA A 9 53.20 11.79 -3.70
N ILE A 10 52.99 11.24 -4.90
CA ILE A 10 51.70 10.72 -5.34
C ILE A 10 51.39 9.38 -4.64
N SER A 11 52.36 8.49 -4.47
CA SER A 11 52.16 7.24 -3.71
C SER A 11 51.91 7.48 -2.22
N ALA A 12 52.43 8.56 -1.63
CA ALA A 12 52.13 8.93 -0.24
C ALA A 12 50.74 9.57 -0.07
N ALA A 13 50.23 10.27 -1.09
CA ALA A 13 48.87 10.79 -1.11
C ALA A 13 47.82 9.69 -1.35
N VAL A 14 48.15 8.65 -2.13
CA VAL A 14 47.27 7.49 -2.35
C VAL A 14 47.21 6.56 -1.13
N MET A 15 48.25 6.51 -0.28
CA MET A 15 48.25 5.71 0.97
C MET A 15 47.72 6.44 2.22
N THR A 16 47.22 7.67 2.10
CA THR A 16 46.59 8.40 3.23
C THR A 16 45.09 8.66 3.05
N VAL A 17 44.47 8.06 2.02
CA VAL A 17 43.00 8.04 1.82
C VAL A 17 42.49 6.59 1.84
N THR A 18 42.98 5.78 2.78
CA THR A 18 42.48 4.41 3.04
C THR A 18 41.87 4.25 4.44
N CYS A 19 41.38 5.34 5.04
CA CYS A 19 40.54 5.30 6.23
C CYS A 19 39.40 6.32 6.09
N ALA A 20 38.52 6.09 5.12
CA ALA A 20 37.18 6.64 5.12
C ALA A 20 36.28 5.56 4.53
N CYS A 21 35.31 5.11 5.32
CA CYS A 21 34.28 4.16 4.90
C CYS A 21 33.68 4.65 3.58
N ILE A 22 33.83 3.84 2.53
CA ILE A 22 33.00 3.98 1.34
C ILE A 22 31.71 3.23 1.70
N PRO A 23 30.58 3.93 1.94
CA PRO A 23 29.30 3.25 2.02
C PRO A 23 29.05 2.54 0.68
N THR A 24 28.65 1.28 0.78
CA THR A 24 28.09 0.49 -0.30
C THR A 24 27.02 1.32 -1.01
N VAL A 25 27.34 1.74 -2.24
CA VAL A 25 26.42 2.54 -3.06
C VAL A 25 25.29 1.63 -3.50
N ASN A 26 24.08 1.98 -3.07
CA ASN A 26 22.82 1.46 -3.55
C ASN A 26 22.83 1.36 -5.08
N ALA A 27 22.65 0.14 -5.59
CA ALA A 27 22.24 -0.05 -6.96
C ALA A 27 20.82 0.51 -7.12
N LEU A 28 20.71 1.70 -7.70
CA LEU A 28 19.69 2.12 -8.68
C LEU A 28 19.74 3.65 -8.85
N SER A 29 20.44 4.12 -9.88
CA SER A 29 19.97 5.22 -10.74
C SER A 29 20.85 5.28 -11.97
N ALA A 30 20.23 5.37 -13.14
CA ALA A 30 20.89 5.60 -14.40
C ALA A 30 21.69 6.91 -14.32
N VAL A 31 23.01 6.79 -14.26
CA VAL A 31 23.93 7.90 -14.50
C VAL A 31 24.43 7.74 -15.93
N TYR A 32 24.03 8.65 -16.80
CA TYR A 32 24.65 8.83 -18.12
C TYR A 32 26.15 9.06 -17.93
N ALA A 33 26.93 8.01 -18.13
CA ALA A 33 28.37 8.11 -18.35
C ALA A 33 28.59 8.50 -19.83
N GLU A 34 29.48 9.46 -20.07
CA GLU A 34 29.93 9.79 -21.42
C GLU A 34 30.49 8.53 -22.10
N GLU A 35 29.91 8.18 -23.25
CA GLU A 35 30.21 7.00 -24.06
C GLU A 35 31.67 6.99 -24.51
N GLU A 36 32.47 6.03 -24.04
CA GLU A 36 33.41 5.37 -24.95
C GLU A 36 32.55 4.47 -25.85
N GLU A 37 32.72 4.55 -27.18
CA GLU A 37 32.05 3.65 -28.14
C GLU A 37 32.49 2.21 -27.83
N GLU A 38 31.76 1.52 -26.95
CA GLU A 38 31.87 0.08 -26.79
C GLU A 38 31.27 -0.61 -28.03
N ASP A 39 31.97 -1.62 -28.53
CA ASP A 39 31.53 -2.43 -29.67
C ASP A 39 30.14 -3.01 -29.38
N ILE A 40 29.17 -2.73 -30.27
CA ILE A 40 27.79 -3.24 -30.16
C ILE A 40 27.85 -4.78 -30.11
N ILE A 41 27.42 -5.35 -28.98
CA ILE A 41 27.39 -6.78 -28.80
C ILE A 41 26.10 -7.36 -29.40
N TYR A 42 26.25 -8.25 -30.39
CA TYR A 42 25.14 -8.83 -31.16
C TYR A 42 24.47 -9.98 -30.41
N ILE A 43 23.13 -9.96 -30.35
CA ILE A 43 22.28 -11.03 -29.78
C ILE A 43 21.16 -11.37 -30.80
N PRO A 44 20.67 -12.63 -30.90
CA PRO A 44 21.07 -13.80 -31.72
C PRO A 44 20.53 -13.80 -33.18
N ASP A 45 20.70 -14.90 -33.94
CA ASP A 45 20.32 -15.16 -35.36
C ASP A 45 18.79 -15.07 -35.71
N PHE A 46 18.01 -14.18 -35.10
CA PHE A 46 16.62 -13.94 -35.51
C PHE A 46 16.53 -13.12 -36.81
N PRO A 47 15.64 -13.47 -37.74
CA PRO A 47 15.25 -12.59 -38.83
C PRO A 47 14.68 -11.28 -38.29
N LYS A 48 14.94 -10.18 -39.00
CA LYS A 48 14.45 -8.83 -38.61
C LYS A 48 12.95 -8.81 -38.31
N GLU A 49 12.14 -9.48 -39.12
CA GLU A 49 10.70 -9.55 -38.88
C GLU A 49 10.33 -10.20 -37.53
N VAL A 50 11.11 -11.17 -37.04
CA VAL A 50 10.87 -11.86 -35.77
C VAL A 50 11.33 -10.98 -34.60
N LEU A 51 12.44 -10.26 -34.75
CA LEU A 51 12.90 -9.28 -33.75
C LEU A 51 11.85 -8.18 -33.54
N GLU A 52 11.32 -7.63 -34.63
CA GLU A 52 10.23 -6.64 -34.59
C GLU A 52 8.95 -7.24 -34.00
N GLU A 53 8.66 -8.52 -34.29
CA GLU A 53 7.46 -9.20 -33.79
C GLU A 53 7.51 -9.48 -32.27
N PHE A 54 8.69 -9.79 -31.75
CA PHE A 54 8.94 -10.11 -30.33
C PHE A 54 9.32 -8.90 -29.48
N ASP A 55 9.39 -7.70 -30.08
CA ASP A 55 9.80 -6.45 -29.42
C ASP A 55 11.18 -6.60 -28.73
N ILE A 56 12.14 -7.13 -29.49
CA ILE A 56 13.54 -7.27 -29.07
C ILE A 56 14.35 -6.09 -29.61
N ASP A 57 14.98 -5.33 -28.72
CA ASP A 57 15.88 -4.24 -29.11
C ASP A 57 17.20 -4.80 -29.68
N TRP A 58 17.75 -4.07 -30.65
CA TRP A 58 18.94 -4.39 -31.43
C TRP A 58 20.22 -4.28 -30.61
N THR A 59 20.15 -3.71 -29.40
CA THR A 59 21.26 -3.52 -28.47
C THR A 59 21.36 -4.61 -27.40
N GLY A 60 20.53 -5.67 -27.46
CA GLY A 60 20.72 -6.89 -26.68
C GLY A 60 19.47 -7.41 -25.94
N LEU A 61 19.48 -8.71 -25.58
CA LEU A 61 18.49 -9.32 -24.70
C LEU A 61 18.76 -8.90 -23.24
N SER A 62 17.72 -8.41 -22.57
CA SER A 62 17.76 -8.20 -21.12
C SER A 62 17.97 -9.53 -20.37
N SER A 63 18.41 -9.47 -19.10
CA SER A 63 18.76 -10.61 -18.23
C SER A 63 17.67 -11.66 -18.02
N ASN A 64 16.48 -11.40 -18.52
CA ASN A 64 15.29 -12.18 -18.25
C ASN A 64 14.72 -12.83 -19.50
N ARG A 65 15.36 -12.69 -20.68
CA ARG A 65 14.86 -13.24 -21.95
C ARG A 65 15.74 -14.39 -22.42
N PHE A 66 15.10 -15.52 -22.70
CA PHE A 66 15.71 -16.77 -23.14
C PHE A 66 15.16 -17.16 -24.49
N VAL A 67 16.03 -17.57 -25.40
CA VAL A 67 15.72 -17.82 -26.82
C VAL A 67 16.27 -19.15 -27.30
N GLU A 68 16.93 -19.89 -26.42
CA GLU A 68 17.44 -21.25 -26.64
C GLU A 68 16.84 -22.16 -25.57
N ASN A 69 16.88 -23.47 -25.81
CA ASN A 69 16.41 -24.45 -24.83
C ASN A 69 17.17 -24.25 -23.51
N THR A 70 16.43 -23.92 -22.46
CA THR A 70 16.99 -23.51 -21.17
C THR A 70 16.16 -24.10 -20.05
N GLU A 71 16.82 -24.54 -18.99
CA GLU A 71 16.19 -25.02 -17.76
C GLU A 71 17.03 -24.51 -16.57
N TYR A 72 16.39 -23.82 -15.62
CA TYR A 72 17.08 -23.19 -14.49
C TYR A 72 16.11 -22.86 -13.35
N ASP A 73 16.65 -22.72 -12.13
CA ASP A 73 15.88 -22.32 -10.94
C ASP A 73 16.22 -20.88 -10.53
N ALA A 74 15.18 -20.07 -10.28
CA ALA A 74 15.29 -18.67 -9.88
C ALA A 74 14.10 -18.19 -9.02
N ASP A 75 14.36 -17.48 -7.91
CA ASP A 75 13.37 -16.92 -6.98
C ASP A 75 12.23 -17.89 -6.59
N LYS A 76 12.59 -19.11 -6.11
CA LYS A 76 11.70 -20.25 -5.83
C LYS A 76 11.06 -20.92 -7.07
N ASN A 77 11.25 -20.37 -8.27
CA ASN A 77 10.64 -20.91 -9.49
C ASN A 77 11.61 -21.79 -10.25
N HIS A 78 11.14 -22.96 -10.67
CA HIS A 78 11.73 -23.74 -11.75
C HIS A 78 11.23 -23.19 -13.09
N ASN A 79 12.14 -22.88 -14.01
CA ASN A 79 11.84 -22.31 -15.31
C ASN A 79 12.34 -23.22 -16.42
N LYS A 80 11.53 -23.38 -17.47
CA LYS A 80 11.87 -24.24 -18.59
C LYS A 80 11.34 -23.70 -19.92
N LEU A 81 12.23 -23.57 -20.88
CA LEU A 81 11.94 -23.31 -22.30
C LEU A 81 12.48 -24.48 -23.12
N GLN A 82 11.61 -25.12 -23.91
CA GLN A 82 11.98 -26.10 -24.93
C GLN A 82 11.23 -25.79 -26.22
N TYR A 83 11.91 -25.81 -27.36
CA TYR A 83 11.28 -25.73 -28.67
C TYR A 83 12.13 -26.40 -29.75
N ASP A 84 11.50 -26.74 -30.87
CA ASP A 84 12.15 -27.20 -32.09
C ASP A 84 11.57 -26.52 -33.33
N GLY A 85 12.41 -26.21 -34.32
CA GLY A 85 12.02 -25.42 -35.48
C GLY A 85 11.55 -24.00 -35.12
N GLY A 86 11.38 -23.14 -36.14
CA GLY A 86 10.90 -21.78 -35.94
C GLY A 86 11.71 -21.00 -34.90
N TYR A 87 11.01 -20.21 -34.09
CA TYR A 87 11.58 -19.23 -33.16
C TYR A 87 10.72 -19.10 -31.90
N ALA A 88 11.32 -19.14 -30.72
CA ALA A 88 10.61 -18.96 -29.46
C ALA A 88 11.41 -18.08 -28.49
N MET A 89 10.70 -17.37 -27.63
CA MET A 89 11.28 -16.57 -26.56
C MET A 89 10.48 -16.74 -25.27
N PHE A 90 11.18 -17.07 -24.19
CA PHE A 90 10.68 -17.11 -22.83
C PHE A 90 11.21 -15.91 -22.05
N SER A 91 10.35 -15.20 -21.34
CA SER A 91 10.69 -14.02 -20.55
C SER A 91 10.32 -14.26 -19.10
N TYR A 92 11.31 -14.27 -18.20
CA TYR A 92 11.12 -14.45 -16.77
C TYR A 92 10.84 -13.12 -16.05
N GLN A 93 9.78 -13.04 -15.27
CA GLN A 93 9.49 -11.84 -14.48
C GLN A 93 8.81 -12.18 -13.15
N ALA A 94 9.19 -13.31 -12.54
CA ALA A 94 8.55 -13.77 -11.31
C ALA A 94 9.06 -13.03 -10.07
N TYR A 95 8.20 -13.00 -9.07
CA TYR A 95 8.52 -12.59 -7.70
C TYR A 95 8.25 -13.78 -6.78
N VAL A 96 8.75 -13.72 -5.54
CA VAL A 96 8.63 -14.80 -4.55
C VAL A 96 7.22 -15.37 -4.45
N THR A 97 6.18 -14.54 -4.61
CA THR A 97 4.78 -14.89 -4.38
C THR A 97 3.95 -15.17 -5.64
N TYR A 98 4.48 -14.91 -6.85
CA TYR A 98 3.73 -15.05 -8.11
C TYR A 98 4.53 -15.78 -9.18
N PHE A 99 3.85 -16.53 -10.04
CA PHE A 99 4.35 -16.94 -11.35
C PHE A 99 4.16 -15.79 -12.32
N CYS A 100 5.22 -15.38 -12.99
CA CYS A 100 5.10 -14.36 -14.01
C CYS A 100 6.13 -14.62 -15.12
N TYR A 101 5.62 -14.92 -16.31
CA TYR A 101 6.45 -15.08 -17.49
C TYR A 101 5.72 -14.64 -18.76
N GLY A 102 6.52 -14.18 -19.72
CA GLY A 102 6.13 -13.97 -21.11
C GLY A 102 6.60 -15.11 -21.99
N ALA A 103 5.80 -15.46 -22.98
CA ALA A 103 6.07 -16.52 -23.94
C ALA A 103 5.70 -16.03 -25.34
N ASN A 104 6.66 -16.09 -26.27
CA ASN A 104 6.45 -15.77 -27.67
C ASN A 104 6.88 -16.97 -28.52
N TRP A 105 6.13 -17.27 -29.57
CA TRP A 105 6.50 -18.34 -30.51
C TRP A 105 6.17 -17.92 -31.94
N HIS A 106 6.95 -18.44 -32.87
CA HIS A 106 6.82 -18.17 -34.30
C HIS A 106 7.18 -19.41 -35.11
N ASP A 107 6.14 -20.10 -35.58
CA ASP A 107 6.16 -21.25 -36.48
C ASP A 107 7.09 -22.40 -36.00
N CYS A 108 7.16 -22.63 -34.68
CA CYS A 108 7.86 -23.80 -34.10
C CYS A 108 7.18 -25.11 -34.52
N ASP A 109 7.92 -26.21 -34.65
CA ASP A 109 7.33 -27.53 -34.81
C ASP A 109 6.61 -27.95 -33.52
N ASN A 110 7.25 -27.70 -32.37
CA ASN A 110 6.71 -27.81 -31.01
C ASN A 110 7.38 -26.76 -30.10
N PHE A 111 6.66 -26.34 -29.06
CA PHE A 111 7.23 -25.53 -27.99
C PHE A 111 6.58 -25.87 -26.65
N THR A 112 7.35 -25.69 -25.58
CA THR A 112 6.98 -25.88 -24.18
C THR A 112 7.64 -24.77 -23.37
N MET A 113 6.83 -24.00 -22.65
CA MET A 113 7.27 -22.91 -21.78
C MET A 113 6.58 -23.07 -20.45
N TYR A 114 7.36 -23.22 -19.39
CA TYR A 114 6.87 -23.66 -18.10
C TYR A 114 7.58 -22.92 -16.98
N GLN A 115 6.80 -22.55 -15.98
CA GLN A 115 7.30 -22.03 -14.72
C GLN A 115 6.54 -22.68 -13.57
N SER A 116 7.23 -23.19 -12.55
CA SER A 116 6.62 -23.88 -11.41
C SER A 116 7.35 -23.68 -10.09
N LYS A 117 6.68 -24.05 -8.99
CA LYS A 117 7.19 -24.02 -7.61
C LYS A 117 6.90 -25.35 -6.91
N ASP A 118 7.75 -25.69 -5.95
CA ASP A 118 7.46 -26.74 -4.98
C ASP A 118 6.28 -26.34 -4.10
N PHE A 119 5.36 -27.28 -3.87
CA PHE A 119 4.30 -27.10 -2.90
C PHE A 119 4.81 -27.53 -1.53
N SER A 120 4.86 -26.58 -0.58
CA SER A 120 5.51 -26.81 0.73
C SER A 120 4.70 -27.70 1.69
N MET A 121 3.44 -28.01 1.39
CA MET A 121 2.54 -28.83 2.24
C MET A 121 1.90 -30.01 1.48
N PRO A 122 2.69 -30.85 0.79
CA PRO A 122 2.16 -31.85 -0.15
C PRO A 122 1.22 -32.86 0.51
N GLU A 123 1.46 -33.22 1.78
CA GLU A 123 0.63 -34.13 2.57
C GLU A 123 -0.74 -33.56 2.96
N TYR A 124 -0.93 -32.25 2.82
CA TYR A 124 -2.13 -31.54 3.28
C TYR A 124 -2.89 -30.85 2.15
N ALA A 125 -2.49 -31.05 0.89
CA ALA A 125 -3.13 -30.46 -0.27
C ALA A 125 -4.64 -30.76 -0.35
N ASP A 126 -5.05 -31.96 0.07
CA ASP A 126 -6.45 -32.41 0.09
C ASP A 126 -7.31 -31.78 1.21
N LYS A 127 -6.68 -31.12 2.19
CA LYS A 127 -7.34 -30.43 3.30
C LYS A 127 -7.50 -28.92 3.08
N LEU A 128 -6.89 -28.40 2.02
CA LEU A 128 -6.89 -26.98 1.68
C LEU A 128 -7.91 -26.72 0.56
N ASP A 129 -8.58 -25.57 0.60
CA ASP A 129 -9.31 -25.02 -0.54
C ASP A 129 -8.31 -24.23 -1.40
N LEU A 130 -7.67 -24.91 -2.36
CA LEU A 130 -6.63 -24.37 -3.23
C LEU A 130 -7.23 -23.81 -4.51
N LYS A 131 -6.84 -22.58 -4.86
CA LYS A 131 -7.25 -21.90 -6.09
C LYS A 131 -6.03 -21.29 -6.76
N MET A 132 -6.01 -21.32 -8.08
CA MET A 132 -5.01 -20.60 -8.87
C MET A 132 -5.68 -19.37 -9.47
N ASP A 133 -5.27 -18.18 -9.01
CA ASP A 133 -5.63 -16.91 -9.61
C ASP A 133 -4.68 -16.63 -10.78
N ILE A 134 -5.24 -16.39 -11.97
CA ILE A 134 -4.49 -16.31 -13.22
C ILE A 134 -4.91 -15.06 -13.97
N TYR A 135 -4.02 -14.07 -14.04
CA TYR A 135 -4.09 -13.03 -15.04
C TYR A 135 -3.42 -13.52 -16.33
N LEU A 136 -4.18 -13.55 -17.43
CA LEU A 136 -3.67 -13.93 -18.75
C LEU A 136 -3.88 -12.80 -19.76
N ASN A 137 -2.79 -12.42 -20.41
CA ASN A 137 -2.80 -11.67 -21.66
C ASN A 137 -2.32 -12.58 -22.80
N CYS A 138 -3.16 -12.86 -23.80
CA CYS A 138 -2.81 -13.74 -24.90
C CYS A 138 -3.28 -13.21 -26.25
N ASN A 139 -2.41 -13.34 -27.26
CA ASN A 139 -2.70 -12.96 -28.64
C ASN A 139 -2.18 -14.02 -29.63
N ILE A 140 -3.07 -14.50 -30.49
CA ILE A 140 -2.77 -15.46 -31.56
C ILE A 140 -2.79 -14.73 -32.90
N LYS A 141 -1.60 -14.43 -33.41
CA LYS A 141 -1.39 -13.72 -34.68
C LYS A 141 -1.57 -14.63 -35.90
N LYS A 142 -1.23 -15.90 -35.74
CA LYS A 142 -1.41 -16.95 -36.75
C LYS A 142 -1.75 -18.25 -36.05
N GLU A 143 -2.78 -18.95 -36.50
CA GLU A 143 -3.26 -20.14 -35.81
C GLU A 143 -2.22 -21.28 -35.83
N GLY A 144 -2.08 -21.93 -34.67
CA GLY A 144 -1.36 -23.17 -34.41
C GLY A 144 -2.00 -23.86 -33.20
N GLU A 145 -1.53 -25.06 -32.84
CA GLU A 145 -1.95 -25.73 -31.61
C GLU A 145 -1.42 -24.93 -30.41
N LEU A 146 -2.29 -24.65 -29.44
CA LEU A 146 -1.94 -24.01 -28.17
C LEU A 146 -2.75 -24.63 -27.04
N LYS A 147 -2.09 -24.86 -25.91
CA LYS A 147 -2.69 -25.20 -24.62
C LYS A 147 -2.05 -24.33 -23.55
N PHE A 148 -2.88 -23.71 -22.72
CA PHE A 148 -2.45 -22.85 -21.63
C PHE A 148 -3.26 -23.12 -20.37
N GLY A 149 -2.57 -23.16 -19.23
CA GLY A 149 -3.18 -23.20 -17.90
C GLY A 149 -2.27 -23.83 -16.84
N PRO A 150 -2.83 -24.16 -15.66
CA PRO A 150 -2.07 -24.76 -14.57
C PRO A 150 -1.59 -26.18 -14.87
N LEU A 151 -0.33 -26.46 -14.57
CA LEU A 151 0.21 -27.83 -14.50
C LEU A 151 0.45 -28.20 -13.03
N LEU A 152 -0.08 -29.34 -12.63
CA LEU A 152 0.11 -29.92 -11.30
C LEU A 152 0.93 -31.21 -11.42
N GLU A 153 2.05 -31.30 -10.72
CA GLU A 153 2.84 -32.52 -10.61
C GLU A 153 2.44 -33.25 -9.31
N LEU A 154 2.04 -34.52 -9.46
CA LEU A 154 1.40 -35.29 -8.41
C LEU A 154 2.15 -36.58 -8.07
N ASN A 155 1.96 -37.05 -6.85
CA ASN A 155 2.37 -38.37 -6.37
C ASN A 155 3.87 -38.66 -6.52
N SER A 156 4.71 -37.67 -6.16
CA SER A 156 6.16 -37.64 -6.35
C SER A 156 6.55 -37.66 -7.83
N GLY A 157 5.86 -36.87 -8.65
CA GLY A 157 6.12 -36.74 -10.09
C GLY A 157 5.73 -37.98 -10.92
N LYS A 158 4.84 -38.84 -10.41
CA LYS A 158 4.35 -40.02 -11.15
C LYS A 158 3.22 -39.68 -12.11
N ASP A 159 2.43 -38.68 -11.75
CA ASP A 159 1.28 -38.22 -12.53
C ASP A 159 1.39 -36.69 -12.71
N GLU A 160 0.89 -36.20 -13.84
CA GLU A 160 0.74 -34.77 -14.11
C GLU A 160 -0.71 -34.49 -14.49
N LEU A 161 -1.31 -33.46 -13.90
CA LEU A 161 -2.61 -32.96 -14.29
C LEU A 161 -2.45 -31.57 -14.91
N PHE A 162 -2.60 -31.48 -16.22
CA PHE A 162 -2.62 -30.22 -16.95
C PHE A 162 -4.06 -29.74 -17.12
N ILE A 163 -4.41 -28.68 -16.39
CA ILE A 163 -5.71 -28.00 -16.48
C ILE A 163 -5.62 -27.00 -17.64
N VAL A 164 -6.20 -27.35 -18.77
CA VAL A 164 -6.17 -26.54 -19.99
C VAL A 164 -7.33 -25.56 -19.95
N GLU A 165 -7.07 -24.37 -19.40
CA GLU A 165 -8.03 -23.28 -19.32
C GLU A 165 -8.26 -22.60 -20.67
N LYS A 166 -7.20 -22.46 -21.46
CA LYS A 166 -7.24 -21.86 -22.80
C LYS A 166 -6.58 -22.77 -23.83
N ARG A 167 -7.17 -22.84 -25.03
CA ARG A 167 -6.64 -23.57 -26.17
C ARG A 167 -7.12 -22.97 -27.50
N THR A 168 -6.45 -23.32 -28.59
CA THR A 168 -6.96 -23.04 -29.95
C THR A 168 -7.92 -24.12 -30.42
N GLU A 169 -8.70 -23.84 -31.47
CA GLU A 169 -9.61 -24.81 -32.09
C GLU A 169 -8.85 -25.99 -32.70
N SER A 170 -7.66 -25.74 -33.24
CA SER A 170 -6.77 -26.73 -33.85
C SER A 170 -6.12 -27.72 -32.86
N THR A 171 -6.20 -27.49 -31.55
CA THR A 171 -5.65 -28.40 -30.54
C THR A 171 -6.34 -29.76 -30.58
N ASP A 172 -5.56 -30.80 -30.89
CA ASP A 172 -6.04 -32.19 -31.03
C ASP A 172 -5.77 -33.04 -29.78
N PHE A 173 -6.81 -33.70 -29.27
CA PHE A 173 -6.75 -34.69 -28.18
C PHE A 173 -7.14 -36.10 -28.65
N SER A 174 -7.25 -36.35 -29.96
CA SER A 174 -7.73 -37.61 -30.52
C SER A 174 -6.80 -38.81 -30.24
N ALA A 175 -5.52 -38.54 -29.99
CA ALA A 175 -4.54 -39.55 -29.59
C ALA A 175 -4.64 -39.94 -28.10
N CYS A 176 -5.37 -39.16 -27.29
CA CYS A 176 -5.53 -39.40 -25.86
C CYS A 176 -6.76 -40.29 -25.56
N GLU A 177 -6.69 -41.07 -24.50
CA GLU A 177 -7.84 -41.82 -23.98
C GLU A 177 -8.77 -40.87 -23.21
N LYS A 178 -10.03 -40.74 -23.65
CA LYS A 178 -11.03 -39.97 -22.89
C LYS A 178 -11.49 -40.76 -21.67
N ILE A 179 -11.21 -40.25 -20.48
CA ILE A 179 -11.56 -40.87 -19.19
C ILE A 179 -12.98 -40.50 -18.77
N GLY A 180 -13.35 -39.22 -18.90
CA GLY A 180 -14.64 -38.73 -18.43
C GLY A 180 -14.85 -37.23 -18.63
N SER A 181 -15.87 -36.69 -17.96
CA SER A 181 -16.17 -35.26 -17.92
C SER A 181 -16.70 -34.86 -16.56
N TYR A 182 -16.41 -33.65 -16.12
CA TYR A 182 -16.88 -33.11 -14.83
C TYR A 182 -17.13 -31.61 -14.92
N VAL A 183 -17.69 -31.05 -13.86
CA VAL A 183 -17.91 -29.61 -13.71
C VAL A 183 -17.06 -29.12 -12.55
N SER A 184 -16.37 -28.01 -12.74
CA SER A 184 -15.64 -27.24 -11.72
C SER A 184 -15.94 -25.76 -11.97
N ASP A 185 -16.34 -25.02 -10.93
CA ASP A 185 -16.74 -23.60 -10.99
C ASP A 185 -17.67 -23.25 -12.18
N ASP A 186 -18.75 -24.02 -12.35
CA ASP A 186 -19.73 -23.89 -13.45
C ASP A 186 -19.17 -24.10 -14.88
N MET A 187 -17.90 -24.46 -15.02
CA MET A 187 -17.24 -24.80 -16.28
C MET A 187 -17.20 -26.32 -16.47
N VAL A 188 -17.41 -26.76 -17.71
CA VAL A 188 -17.38 -28.19 -18.07
C VAL A 188 -15.99 -28.53 -18.55
N TYR A 189 -15.39 -29.55 -17.94
CA TYR A 189 -14.09 -30.08 -18.30
C TYR A 189 -14.21 -31.50 -18.84
N GLU A 190 -13.41 -31.82 -19.84
CA GLU A 190 -13.21 -33.18 -20.34
C GLU A 190 -11.83 -33.69 -19.91
N LEU A 191 -11.79 -34.87 -19.29
CA LEU A 191 -10.56 -35.47 -18.80
C LEU A 191 -10.04 -36.50 -19.80
N TYR A 192 -8.79 -36.29 -20.24
CA TYR A 192 -8.07 -37.17 -21.14
C TYR A 192 -6.80 -37.69 -20.47
N LYS A 193 -6.34 -38.87 -20.90
CA LYS A 193 -5.10 -39.49 -20.48
C LYS A 193 -4.19 -39.69 -21.68
N GLU A 194 -2.96 -39.21 -21.58
CA GLU A 194 -1.94 -39.39 -22.61
C GLU A 194 -1.27 -40.77 -22.48
N ALA A 195 -0.86 -41.35 -23.61
CA ALA A 195 -0.04 -42.55 -23.60
C ALA A 195 1.36 -42.21 -23.10
N LYS A 196 1.89 -43.02 -22.17
CA LYS A 196 3.26 -42.85 -21.68
C LYS A 196 4.27 -42.87 -22.83
N ALA A 197 5.22 -41.94 -22.81
CA ALA A 197 6.35 -41.93 -23.72
C ALA A 197 7.29 -43.13 -23.49
N ASP A 198 7.53 -43.47 -22.21
CA ASP A 198 8.26 -44.66 -21.76
C ASP A 198 7.80 -45.08 -20.34
N GLU A 199 8.36 -46.17 -19.77
CA GLU A 199 7.93 -46.68 -18.46
C GLU A 199 8.20 -45.71 -17.30
N GLU A 200 9.25 -44.89 -17.40
CA GLU A 200 9.74 -43.99 -16.34
C GLU A 200 9.09 -42.60 -16.40
N ALA A 201 8.56 -42.18 -17.56
CA ALA A 201 7.88 -40.90 -17.73
C ALA A 201 6.60 -40.76 -16.88
N PRO A 202 6.27 -39.54 -16.42
CA PRO A 202 5.01 -39.28 -15.73
C PRO A 202 3.81 -39.59 -16.63
N VAL A 203 2.69 -40.01 -16.02
CA VAL A 203 1.42 -40.13 -16.74
C VAL A 203 0.78 -38.74 -16.81
N ARG A 204 0.69 -38.17 -18.01
CA ARG A 204 0.02 -36.89 -18.23
C ARG A 204 -1.47 -37.05 -18.45
N TYR A 205 -2.25 -36.26 -17.72
CA TYR A 205 -3.69 -36.09 -17.88
C TYR A 205 -4.01 -34.65 -18.29
N TYR A 206 -5.00 -34.50 -19.16
CA TYR A 206 -5.48 -33.19 -19.61
C TYR A 206 -6.91 -32.98 -19.14
N ALA A 207 -7.13 -31.98 -18.29
CA ALA A 207 -8.45 -31.48 -17.91
C ALA A 207 -8.79 -30.28 -18.79
N VAL A 208 -9.59 -30.50 -19.83
CA VAL A 208 -9.79 -29.50 -20.90
C VAL A 208 -11.09 -28.73 -20.72
N ASN A 209 -10.99 -27.42 -20.51
CA ASN A 209 -12.16 -26.54 -20.48
C ASN A 209 -12.83 -26.51 -21.86
N VAL A 210 -14.06 -27.01 -21.96
CA VAL A 210 -14.78 -27.14 -23.23
C VAL A 210 -15.03 -25.78 -23.90
N LYS A 211 -15.16 -24.72 -23.10
CA LYS A 211 -15.39 -23.34 -23.58
C LYS A 211 -14.11 -22.50 -23.63
N GLY A 212 -12.96 -23.06 -23.29
CA GLY A 212 -11.66 -22.37 -23.24
C GLY A 212 -11.06 -22.01 -24.61
N ILE A 213 -11.85 -21.80 -25.65
CA ILE A 213 -11.35 -21.59 -27.01
C ILE A 213 -10.90 -20.12 -27.18
N VAL A 214 -9.67 -19.92 -27.66
CA VAL A 214 -9.11 -18.63 -28.10
C VAL A 214 -9.16 -18.57 -29.62
N ILE A 215 -9.70 -17.49 -30.19
CA ILE A 215 -9.95 -17.33 -31.64
C ILE A 215 -8.82 -16.52 -32.28
N GLU A 216 -8.37 -16.92 -33.48
CA GLU A 216 -7.36 -16.21 -34.29
C GLU A 216 -7.86 -14.85 -34.81
N GLY A 217 -6.96 -13.86 -34.90
CA GLY A 217 -7.14 -12.72 -35.82
C GLY A 217 -8.18 -11.67 -35.41
N THR A 218 -8.68 -11.71 -34.18
CA THR A 218 -9.35 -10.55 -33.59
C THR A 218 -8.30 -9.53 -33.19
N GLU A 219 -8.45 -8.26 -33.57
CA GLU A 219 -7.60 -7.18 -33.02
C GLU A 219 -7.73 -7.08 -31.47
N GLU A 220 -8.77 -7.70 -30.90
CA GLU A 220 -8.97 -7.87 -29.47
C GLU A 220 -8.06 -8.99 -28.91
N GLN A 221 -6.99 -8.56 -28.22
CA GLN A 221 -6.18 -9.39 -27.33
C GLN A 221 -7.05 -9.94 -26.19
N PHE A 222 -6.94 -11.24 -25.87
CA PHE A 222 -7.59 -11.77 -24.67
C PHE A 222 -6.87 -11.21 -23.45
N HIS A 223 -7.62 -10.45 -22.64
CA HIS A 223 -7.19 -9.97 -21.34
C HIS A 223 -8.24 -10.39 -20.33
N GLY A 224 -7.86 -11.17 -19.31
CA GLY A 224 -8.80 -11.53 -18.28
C GLY A 224 -8.17 -12.22 -17.09
N ASP A 225 -8.84 -12.03 -15.96
CA ASP A 225 -8.63 -12.80 -14.74
C ASP A 225 -9.42 -14.11 -14.85
N LEU A 226 -8.73 -15.23 -14.60
CA LEU A 226 -9.28 -16.57 -14.51
C LEU A 226 -9.00 -17.09 -13.10
N ILE A 227 -9.92 -17.88 -12.58
CA ILE A 227 -9.72 -18.61 -11.32
C ILE A 227 -9.91 -20.09 -11.64
N SER A 228 -8.91 -20.91 -11.32
CA SER A 228 -8.96 -22.36 -11.47
C SER A 228 -9.01 -23.01 -10.09
N ASN A 229 -10.11 -23.70 -9.77
CA ASN A 229 -10.31 -24.37 -8.49
C ASN A 229 -9.53 -25.68 -8.42
N ILE A 230 -8.28 -25.59 -7.96
CA ILE A 230 -7.34 -26.71 -7.90
C ILE A 230 -7.87 -27.85 -7.03
N SER A 231 -8.49 -27.54 -5.89
CA SER A 231 -9.03 -28.58 -5.00
C SER A 231 -10.17 -29.37 -5.64
N ASP A 232 -11.09 -28.73 -6.38
CA ASP A 232 -12.14 -29.46 -7.11
C ASP A 232 -11.54 -30.28 -8.26
N HIS A 233 -10.58 -29.74 -9.01
CA HIS A 233 -9.86 -30.49 -10.05
C HIS A 233 -9.20 -31.75 -9.50
N LEU A 234 -8.49 -31.66 -8.37
CA LEU A 234 -7.87 -32.81 -7.71
C LEU A 234 -8.92 -33.83 -7.24
N ALA A 235 -10.02 -33.37 -6.62
CA ALA A 235 -11.10 -34.24 -6.17
C ALA A 235 -11.74 -35.01 -7.34
N LYS A 236 -12.03 -34.33 -8.46
CA LYS A 236 -12.60 -34.94 -9.66
C LYS A 236 -11.62 -35.84 -10.39
N PHE A 237 -10.36 -35.48 -10.40
CA PHE A 237 -9.29 -36.33 -10.92
C PHE A 237 -9.22 -37.66 -10.15
N HIS A 238 -9.25 -37.61 -8.82
CA HIS A 238 -9.29 -38.82 -7.99
C HIS A 238 -10.54 -39.66 -8.25
N GLU A 239 -11.72 -39.03 -8.28
CA GLU A 239 -13.01 -39.69 -8.53
C GLU A 239 -13.01 -40.49 -9.84
N LEU A 240 -12.45 -39.91 -10.90
CA LEU A 240 -12.48 -40.50 -12.25
C LEU A 240 -11.36 -41.53 -12.51
N THR A 241 -10.19 -41.37 -11.89
CA THR A 241 -9.00 -42.18 -12.20
C THR A 241 -8.61 -43.15 -11.09
N GLY A 242 -8.98 -42.87 -9.84
CA GLY A 242 -8.47 -43.54 -8.65
C GLY A 242 -7.00 -43.25 -8.32
N ALA A 243 -6.33 -42.33 -9.04
CA ALA A 243 -4.96 -41.92 -8.76
C ALA A 243 -4.88 -41.05 -7.50
N GLY A 244 -3.70 -40.99 -6.87
CA GLY A 244 -3.47 -40.11 -5.73
C GLY A 244 -3.47 -38.62 -6.14
N THR A 245 -3.65 -37.74 -5.17
CA THR A 245 -3.73 -36.28 -5.36
C THR A 245 -2.72 -35.51 -4.52
N ARG A 246 -1.66 -36.18 -4.06
CA ARG A 246 -0.57 -35.50 -3.36
C ARG A 246 0.07 -34.51 -4.34
N LEU A 247 -0.05 -33.21 -4.05
CA LEU A 247 0.45 -32.13 -4.91
C LEU A 247 1.89 -31.82 -4.54
N ASP A 248 2.85 -32.14 -5.41
CA ASP A 248 4.27 -31.91 -5.15
C ASP A 248 4.75 -30.57 -5.75
N LYS A 249 4.34 -30.28 -6.99
CA LYS A 249 4.64 -29.01 -7.66
C LYS A 249 3.42 -28.47 -8.37
N TYR A 250 3.41 -27.16 -8.55
CA TYR A 250 2.37 -26.45 -9.28
C TYR A 250 3.00 -25.32 -10.10
N GLY A 251 2.39 -25.00 -11.24
CA GLY A 251 2.93 -23.98 -12.13
C GLY A 251 2.02 -23.65 -13.29
N MET A 252 2.52 -22.82 -14.20
CA MET A 252 1.81 -22.39 -15.40
C MET A 252 2.53 -22.91 -16.63
N LEU A 253 1.80 -23.65 -17.47
CA LEU A 253 2.32 -24.28 -18.67
C LEU A 253 1.70 -23.66 -19.92
N ASN A 254 2.55 -23.33 -20.89
CA ASN A 254 2.19 -23.02 -22.25
C ASN A 254 2.89 -24.01 -23.20
N GLU A 255 2.14 -24.85 -23.91
CA GLU A 255 2.67 -25.78 -24.91
C GLU A 255 1.86 -25.73 -26.21
N GLY A 256 2.51 -26.03 -27.33
CA GLY A 256 1.86 -25.94 -28.62
C GLY A 256 2.72 -26.34 -29.81
N LYS A 257 2.17 -26.12 -31.01
CA LYS A 257 2.81 -26.42 -32.30
C LYS A 257 2.39 -25.40 -33.34
N LYS A 258 3.34 -24.96 -34.15
CA LYS A 258 3.15 -24.00 -35.26
C LYS A 258 2.50 -22.71 -34.77
N GLY A 259 2.00 -21.91 -35.72
CA GLY A 259 1.33 -20.66 -35.41
C GLY A 259 2.29 -19.58 -34.93
N ARG A 260 1.74 -18.42 -34.59
CA ARG A 260 2.49 -17.27 -34.08
C ARG A 260 1.67 -16.60 -33.00
N GLY A 261 2.30 -16.25 -31.90
CA GLY A 261 1.59 -15.63 -30.81
C GLY A 261 2.45 -15.23 -29.65
N TYR A 262 1.77 -14.64 -28.68
CA TYR A 262 2.30 -14.22 -27.41
C TYR A 262 1.32 -14.60 -26.29
N SER A 263 1.87 -14.96 -25.14
CA SER A 263 1.15 -15.01 -23.89
C SER A 263 1.99 -14.41 -22.77
N PHE A 264 1.35 -13.68 -21.88
CA PHE A 264 1.89 -13.29 -20.59
C PHE A 264 0.95 -13.73 -19.49
N THR A 265 1.52 -14.29 -18.45
CA THR A 265 0.79 -14.75 -17.28
C THR A 265 1.33 -14.07 -16.05
N ASN A 266 0.43 -13.71 -15.13
CA ASN A 266 0.74 -13.39 -13.74
C ASN A 266 -0.21 -14.19 -12.86
N SER A 267 0.29 -15.07 -12.02
CA SER A 267 -0.55 -16.05 -11.31
C SER A 267 -0.06 -16.36 -9.91
N CYS A 268 -0.96 -16.70 -8.99
CA CYS A 268 -0.60 -17.19 -7.67
C CYS A 268 -1.55 -18.31 -7.21
N LEU A 269 -1.04 -19.18 -6.35
CA LEU A 269 -1.83 -20.22 -5.70
C LEU A 269 -2.27 -19.70 -4.33
N THR A 270 -3.58 -19.57 -4.14
CA THR A 270 -4.21 -19.17 -2.88
C THR A 270 -4.80 -20.38 -2.16
N GLY A 271 -4.97 -20.27 -0.84
CA GLY A 271 -5.40 -21.39 0.01
C GLY A 271 -6.15 -20.99 1.26
N SER A 272 -7.05 -21.87 1.73
CA SER A 272 -7.68 -21.72 3.04
C SER A 272 -6.69 -21.90 4.20
N TYR A 273 -6.91 -21.19 5.31
CA TYR A 273 -6.14 -21.39 6.53
C TYR A 273 -6.30 -22.82 7.08
N LEU A 274 -5.16 -23.46 7.41
CA LEU A 274 -5.10 -24.77 8.03
C LEU A 274 -4.12 -24.76 9.20
N THR A 275 -4.58 -25.16 10.38
CA THR A 275 -3.68 -25.53 11.48
C THR A 275 -3.07 -26.89 11.19
N LEU A 276 -1.74 -26.98 11.17
CA LEU A 276 -1.01 -28.21 10.86
C LEU A 276 -1.23 -29.27 11.94
N PRO A 277 -1.54 -30.54 11.55
CA PRO A 277 -1.60 -31.65 12.48
C PRO A 277 -0.27 -31.83 13.24
N GLU A 278 -0.36 -32.11 14.54
CA GLU A 278 0.81 -32.35 15.38
C GLU A 278 1.46 -33.71 15.07
N GLU A 279 2.78 -33.69 14.92
CA GLU A 279 3.65 -34.84 14.73
C GLU A 279 4.69 -34.92 15.87
N GLU A 280 5.17 -36.12 16.18
CA GLU A 280 6.27 -36.30 17.13
C GLU A 280 7.62 -35.98 16.46
N LEU A 281 8.59 -35.47 17.25
CA LEU A 281 9.95 -35.27 16.77
C LEU A 281 10.54 -36.57 16.21
N THR A 282 10.91 -36.54 14.93
CA THR A 282 11.50 -37.70 14.26
C THR A 282 13.01 -37.73 14.48
N LEU A 283 13.53 -38.91 14.84
CA LEU A 283 14.96 -39.16 15.05
C LEU A 283 15.52 -40.05 13.94
N ASP A 284 16.80 -39.86 13.63
CA ASP A 284 17.56 -40.68 12.68
C ASP A 284 18.01 -42.02 13.30
N GLU A 285 18.78 -42.79 12.54
CA GLU A 285 19.31 -44.09 13.00
C GLU A 285 20.30 -44.00 14.18
N ASN A 286 20.87 -42.81 14.43
CA ASN A 286 21.77 -42.53 15.54
C ASN A 286 21.04 -41.94 16.75
N ASN A 287 19.70 -41.84 16.70
CA ASN A 287 18.86 -41.22 17.72
C ASN A 287 19.13 -39.70 17.86
N GLU A 288 19.50 -39.04 16.77
CA GLU A 288 19.65 -37.60 16.63
C GLU A 288 18.46 -37.01 15.85
N PRO A 289 18.04 -35.76 16.12
CA PRO A 289 16.95 -35.14 15.36
C PRO A 289 17.25 -35.05 13.86
N ILE A 290 16.25 -35.33 13.02
CA ILE A 290 16.40 -35.27 11.56
C ILE A 290 16.71 -33.82 11.11
N THR A 291 17.69 -33.70 10.22
CA THR A 291 18.05 -32.45 9.56
C THR A 291 17.44 -32.40 8.16
N TYR A 292 16.84 -31.26 7.82
CA TYR A 292 16.20 -31.01 6.54
C TYR A 292 17.05 -30.04 5.72
N ASP A 293 17.42 -30.43 4.51
CA ASP A 293 18.23 -29.67 3.54
C ASP A 293 17.38 -29.08 2.39
N HIS A 294 16.06 -29.13 2.52
CA HIS A 294 15.08 -28.65 1.56
C HIS A 294 13.98 -27.86 2.27
N SER A 295 13.17 -27.15 1.49
CA SER A 295 12.05 -26.38 2.02
C SER A 295 10.97 -27.30 2.63
N PHE A 296 10.48 -27.00 3.83
CA PHE A 296 9.44 -27.79 4.51
C PHE A 296 8.64 -26.95 5.51
N VAL A 297 7.47 -27.46 5.90
CA VAL A 297 6.74 -26.99 7.09
C VAL A 297 6.11 -28.16 7.83
N LYS A 298 6.25 -28.18 9.14
CA LYS A 298 5.70 -29.23 10.02
C LYS A 298 5.30 -28.66 11.38
N ASN A 299 4.31 -29.27 12.02
CA ASN A 299 4.02 -29.04 13.44
C ASN A 299 4.60 -30.20 14.25
N ILE A 300 5.68 -29.94 14.98
CA ILE A 300 6.44 -30.93 15.75
C ILE A 300 6.33 -30.59 17.23
N ASP A 301 5.82 -31.51 18.05
CA ASP A 301 5.62 -31.34 19.50
C ASP A 301 4.84 -30.04 19.83
N GLY A 302 3.83 -29.73 19.02
CA GLY A 302 2.98 -28.55 19.16
C GLY A 302 3.63 -27.23 18.76
N TRP A 303 4.77 -27.25 18.04
CA TRP A 303 5.42 -26.09 17.46
C TRP A 303 5.50 -26.20 15.94
N ARG A 304 5.08 -25.16 15.23
CA ARG A 304 5.26 -25.04 13.79
C ARG A 304 6.71 -24.68 13.50
N TYR A 305 7.39 -25.52 12.73
CA TYR A 305 8.69 -25.25 12.12
C TYR A 305 8.53 -25.04 10.62
N SER A 306 9.24 -24.07 10.07
CA SER A 306 9.29 -23.80 8.65
C SER A 306 10.71 -23.48 8.21
N PHE A 307 11.10 -24.05 7.08
CA PHE A 307 12.33 -23.71 6.41
C PHE A 307 12.03 -23.46 4.94
N GLN A 308 12.45 -22.31 4.44
CA GLN A 308 12.34 -21.92 3.05
C GLN A 308 13.73 -21.49 2.60
N ASN A 309 14.24 -22.06 1.52
CA ASN A 309 15.51 -21.65 0.96
C ASN A 309 15.48 -21.78 -0.57
N PHE A 310 16.10 -20.82 -1.26
CA PHE A 310 16.16 -20.78 -2.71
C PHE A 310 17.29 -19.88 -3.19
N ASN A 311 17.74 -20.09 -4.43
CA ASN A 311 18.78 -19.27 -5.04
C ASN A 311 18.30 -17.81 -5.23
N ALA A 312 19.04 -16.85 -4.67
CA ALA A 312 18.72 -15.42 -4.76
C ALA A 312 18.92 -14.84 -6.17
N CYS A 313 19.61 -15.54 -7.07
CA CYS A 313 19.93 -15.11 -8.44
C CYS A 313 20.86 -13.89 -8.54
N TRP A 314 21.58 -13.57 -7.48
CA TRP A 314 22.55 -12.48 -7.43
C TRP A 314 23.90 -12.99 -6.94
N PRO A 315 25.04 -12.50 -7.50
CA PRO A 315 25.12 -11.52 -8.59
C PRO A 315 24.74 -12.11 -9.95
N ILE A 316 24.24 -11.26 -10.85
CA ILE A 316 24.04 -11.60 -12.26
C ILE A 316 25.39 -11.43 -12.97
N ASP A 317 25.86 -12.47 -13.66
CA ASP A 317 27.10 -12.42 -14.42
C ASP A 317 26.81 -11.94 -15.85
N GLN A 318 27.57 -10.96 -16.34
CA GLN A 318 27.55 -10.60 -17.76
C GLN A 318 28.59 -11.44 -18.52
N LEU A 319 28.12 -12.15 -19.55
CA LEU A 319 28.96 -12.91 -20.47
C LEU A 319 29.71 -11.98 -21.43
N GLU A 320 30.79 -12.48 -22.05
CA GLU A 320 31.57 -11.73 -23.05
C GLU A 320 30.73 -11.27 -24.26
N ASP A 321 29.61 -11.94 -24.52
CA ASP A 321 28.65 -11.62 -25.58
C ASP A 321 27.48 -10.76 -25.11
N GLY A 322 27.64 -10.02 -24.00
CA GLY A 322 26.70 -9.01 -23.54
C GLY A 322 25.44 -9.57 -22.90
N ARG A 323 25.20 -10.89 -22.99
CA ARG A 323 24.13 -11.59 -22.29
C ARG A 323 24.41 -11.60 -20.79
N TYR A 324 23.33 -11.68 -20.01
CA TYR A 324 23.41 -11.87 -18.57
C TYR A 324 22.99 -13.30 -18.21
N VAL A 325 23.64 -13.90 -17.23
CA VAL A 325 23.29 -15.22 -16.68
C VAL A 325 23.17 -15.15 -15.16
N ASN A 326 22.21 -15.90 -14.63
CA ASN A 326 22.07 -16.10 -13.18
C ASN A 326 22.83 -17.38 -12.81
N PRO A 327 24.01 -17.29 -12.18
CA PRO A 327 24.75 -18.47 -11.78
C PRO A 327 23.96 -19.29 -10.74
N ALA A 328 23.99 -20.62 -10.90
CA ALA A 328 23.50 -21.51 -9.86
C ALA A 328 24.47 -21.49 -8.68
N HIS A 329 23.98 -21.17 -7.49
CA HIS A 329 24.78 -21.21 -6.26
C HIS A 329 24.61 -22.54 -5.53
N GLU A 330 25.69 -23.03 -4.93
CA GLU A 330 25.66 -24.24 -4.13
C GLU A 330 24.84 -23.99 -2.85
N ASN A 331 23.72 -24.70 -2.72
CA ASN A 331 22.83 -24.57 -1.58
C ASN A 331 23.07 -25.69 -0.57
N ASN A 332 23.91 -25.43 0.43
CA ASN A 332 24.15 -26.32 1.56
C ASN A 332 23.31 -25.93 2.79
N SER A 333 22.24 -25.17 2.58
CA SER A 333 21.41 -24.65 3.66
C SER A 333 20.56 -25.77 4.27
N LYS A 334 20.44 -25.78 5.59
CA LYS A 334 19.73 -26.83 6.33
C LYS A 334 19.16 -26.32 7.64
N MET A 335 18.16 -27.03 8.15
CA MET A 335 17.54 -26.77 9.45
C MET A 335 17.29 -28.08 10.19
N THR A 336 17.60 -28.10 11.49
CA THR A 336 17.40 -29.23 12.39
C THR A 336 16.44 -28.79 13.51
N PRO A 337 15.16 -29.20 13.48
CA PRO A 337 14.25 -29.04 14.60
C PRO A 337 14.73 -29.85 15.81
N LEU A 338 14.75 -29.24 17.00
CA LEU A 338 15.24 -29.86 18.24
C LEU A 338 14.11 -30.12 19.27
N GLY A 339 12.85 -29.95 18.85
CA GLY A 339 11.67 -30.04 19.73
C GLY A 339 11.48 -28.82 20.63
N ASP A 340 10.32 -28.72 21.28
CA ASP A 340 9.93 -27.63 22.20
C ASP A 340 10.21 -26.20 21.67
N GLY A 341 10.08 -25.97 20.37
CA GLY A 341 10.31 -24.66 19.76
C GLY A 341 11.78 -24.30 19.52
N LYS A 342 12.72 -25.23 19.73
CA LYS A 342 14.16 -25.03 19.46
C LYS A 342 14.52 -25.52 18.06
N PHE A 343 15.48 -24.87 17.42
CA PHE A 343 16.10 -25.35 16.18
C PHE A 343 17.52 -24.81 15.99
N HIS A 344 18.27 -25.48 15.12
CA HIS A 344 19.51 -25.00 14.53
C HIS A 344 19.32 -24.82 13.02
N ALA A 345 19.81 -23.73 12.44
CA ALA A 345 19.81 -23.53 10.99
C ALA A 345 21.16 -22.98 10.50
N GLU A 346 21.58 -23.43 9.33
CA GLU A 346 22.72 -22.93 8.57
C GLU A 346 22.26 -22.57 7.17
N VAL A 347 22.64 -21.39 6.68
CA VAL A 347 22.26 -20.88 5.37
C VAL A 347 23.51 -20.47 4.61
N SER A 348 23.57 -20.90 3.35
CA SER A 348 24.71 -20.63 2.45
C SER A 348 24.67 -19.21 1.88
N GLU A 349 25.82 -18.69 1.47
CA GLU A 349 25.92 -17.40 0.79
C GLU A 349 25.15 -17.45 -0.53
N TRP A 350 24.54 -16.33 -0.94
CA TRP A 350 23.72 -16.19 -2.15
C TRP A 350 22.41 -16.99 -2.16
N ILE A 351 22.05 -17.59 -1.02
CA ILE A 351 20.76 -18.23 -0.81
C ILE A 351 19.86 -17.25 -0.05
N THR A 352 18.67 -16.98 -0.60
CA THR A 352 17.61 -16.32 0.14
C THR A 352 16.86 -17.37 0.95
N SER A 353 16.65 -17.09 2.23
CA SER A 353 16.06 -18.08 3.12
C SER A 353 15.24 -17.47 4.25
N CYS A 354 14.37 -18.31 4.81
CA CYS A 354 13.66 -18.08 6.05
C CYS A 354 13.65 -19.37 6.87
N ALA A 355 14.15 -19.32 8.09
CA ALA A 355 13.97 -20.36 9.10
C ALA A 355 13.06 -19.80 10.21
N SER A 356 11.99 -20.50 10.56
CA SER A 356 11.06 -20.02 11.57
C SER A 356 10.52 -21.12 12.49
N VAL A 357 10.14 -20.69 13.69
CA VAL A 357 9.47 -21.54 14.68
C VAL A 357 8.38 -20.77 15.41
N GLY A 358 7.23 -21.38 15.69
CA GLY A 358 6.14 -20.68 16.37
C GLY A 358 4.94 -21.53 16.76
N LYS A 359 3.88 -20.85 17.19
CA LYS A 359 2.58 -21.44 17.54
C LYS A 359 1.52 -21.04 16.51
N GLU A 360 0.70 -21.99 16.12
CA GLU A 360 -0.52 -21.76 15.34
C GLU A 360 -1.74 -21.67 16.25
N PHE A 361 -2.74 -20.93 15.80
CA PHE A 361 -3.96 -20.62 16.52
C PHE A 361 -5.19 -21.02 15.69
N ASP A 362 -6.39 -20.74 16.19
CA ASP A 362 -7.62 -21.14 15.51
C ASP A 362 -8.03 -20.21 14.35
N GLY A 363 -7.37 -19.04 14.22
CA GLY A 363 -7.72 -18.01 13.25
C GLY A 363 -9.09 -17.37 13.49
N LYS A 364 -9.69 -17.56 14.68
CA LYS A 364 -11.06 -17.13 15.02
C LYS A 364 -11.13 -16.26 16.28
N THR A 365 -10.11 -16.33 17.13
CA THR A 365 -10.02 -15.51 18.34
C THR A 365 -9.23 -14.25 18.07
N SER A 366 -9.75 -13.08 18.45
CA SER A 366 -9.06 -11.81 18.28
C SER A 366 -7.72 -11.82 19.01
N VAL A 367 -6.66 -11.27 18.38
CA VAL A 367 -5.36 -11.13 19.04
C VAL A 367 -5.45 -10.30 20.34
N LEU A 368 -6.42 -9.40 20.42
CA LEU A 368 -6.62 -8.49 21.55
C LEU A 368 -7.47 -9.07 22.70
N ASP A 369 -8.03 -10.28 22.54
CA ASP A 369 -8.77 -10.95 23.63
C ASP A 369 -7.84 -11.52 24.71
N LYS A 370 -6.53 -11.50 24.42
CA LYS A 370 -5.45 -12.04 25.22
C LYS A 370 -4.32 -11.03 25.31
N ASN A 371 -3.37 -11.31 26.19
CA ASN A 371 -2.22 -10.45 26.39
C ASN A 371 -0.92 -11.24 26.25
N TYR A 372 -0.66 -11.66 25.02
CA TYR A 372 0.49 -12.49 24.70
C TYR A 372 1.79 -11.68 24.76
N ASN A 373 2.80 -12.26 25.41
CA ASN A 373 4.19 -11.84 25.37
C ASN A 373 5.03 -12.97 24.74
N LEU A 374 5.80 -12.62 23.72
CA LEU A 374 6.76 -13.54 23.10
C LEU A 374 8.17 -13.17 23.57
N SER A 375 8.90 -14.15 24.10
CA SER A 375 10.32 -14.01 24.42
C SER A 375 11.14 -15.08 23.73
N CYS A 376 12.34 -14.73 23.28
CA CYS A 376 13.25 -15.64 22.59
C CYS A 376 14.68 -15.46 23.07
N LYS A 377 15.42 -16.56 23.23
CA LYS A 377 16.88 -16.58 23.39
C LYS A 377 17.52 -17.29 22.22
N TYR A 378 18.54 -16.69 21.65
CA TYR A 378 19.19 -17.20 20.46
C TYR A 378 20.70 -16.96 20.44
N LYS A 379 21.41 -17.75 19.65
CA LYS A 379 22.77 -17.44 19.20
C LYS A 379 22.73 -17.26 17.68
N SER A 380 23.52 -16.35 17.15
CA SER A 380 23.70 -16.25 15.71
C SER A 380 25.14 -15.91 15.36
N THR A 381 25.58 -16.37 14.19
CA THR A 381 26.76 -15.81 13.53
C THR A 381 26.33 -14.64 12.65
N LYS A 382 27.20 -13.63 12.50
CA LYS A 382 26.99 -12.47 11.62
C LYS A 382 25.74 -11.63 11.98
N SER A 383 25.42 -10.66 11.12
CA SER A 383 24.44 -9.59 11.35
C SER A 383 22.96 -9.98 11.20
N ILE A 384 22.57 -11.23 11.50
CA ILE A 384 21.14 -11.61 11.50
C ILE A 384 20.49 -11.32 12.86
N SER A 385 19.34 -10.65 12.81
CA SER A 385 18.49 -10.34 13.96
C SER A 385 17.12 -11.00 13.76
N PRO A 386 16.83 -12.12 14.45
CA PRO A 386 15.52 -12.75 14.36
C PRO A 386 14.41 -11.78 14.77
N ALA A 387 13.30 -11.82 14.04
CA ALA A 387 12.12 -11.02 14.33
C ALA A 387 11.00 -11.90 14.90
N ALA A 388 10.11 -11.33 15.69
CA ALA A 388 8.82 -11.96 15.96
C ALA A 388 7.86 -11.63 14.81
N SER A 389 7.19 -12.61 14.23
CA SER A 389 6.20 -12.42 13.16
C SER A 389 4.83 -12.90 13.62
N VAL A 390 3.83 -12.04 13.48
CA VAL A 390 2.45 -12.29 13.92
C VAL A 390 1.50 -12.13 12.75
N TYR A 391 0.70 -13.16 12.51
CA TYR A 391 -0.32 -13.16 11.46
C TYR A 391 -1.71 -13.16 12.07
N MET A 392 -2.54 -12.29 11.51
CA MET A 392 -3.95 -12.15 11.84
C MET A 392 -4.79 -12.36 10.58
N LEU A 393 -5.97 -12.96 10.73
CA LEU A 393 -6.99 -13.13 9.69
C LEU A 393 -8.16 -12.18 9.96
N ASP A 394 -8.90 -11.83 8.90
CA ASP A 394 -10.12 -11.02 8.98
C ASP A 394 -9.98 -9.72 9.82
N PRO A 395 -9.13 -8.76 9.38
CA PRO A 395 -8.44 -8.70 8.09
C PRO A 395 -7.09 -9.42 8.07
N TYR A 396 -6.61 -9.78 6.87
CA TYR A 396 -5.31 -10.43 6.69
C TYR A 396 -4.15 -9.44 6.87
N VAL A 397 -3.54 -9.48 8.06
CA VAL A 397 -2.52 -8.53 8.51
C VAL A 397 -1.32 -9.28 9.10
N ARG A 398 -0.12 -8.84 8.71
CA ARG A 398 1.15 -9.32 9.27
C ARG A 398 1.84 -8.19 10.04
N VAL A 399 2.37 -8.52 11.21
CA VAL A 399 3.14 -7.59 12.04
C VAL A 399 4.45 -8.26 12.43
N GLU A 400 5.56 -7.62 12.11
CA GLU A 400 6.90 -8.07 12.48
C GLU A 400 7.49 -7.16 13.54
N PHE A 401 8.05 -7.74 14.60
CA PHE A 401 8.70 -7.04 15.71
C PHE A 401 10.19 -7.36 15.67
N GLN A 402 11.02 -6.33 15.67
CA GLN A 402 12.46 -6.51 15.51
C GLN A 402 13.24 -5.57 16.41
N GLU A 403 14.37 -6.04 16.91
CA GLU A 403 15.41 -5.15 17.42
C GLU A 403 16.02 -4.38 16.25
N LYS A 404 16.30 -3.08 16.43
CA LYS A 404 16.84 -2.18 15.40
C LYS A 404 17.85 -2.85 14.46
N SER A 405 17.45 -3.12 13.21
CA SER A 405 18.34 -3.53 12.12
C SER A 405 18.88 -2.30 11.38
N CYS A 406 19.76 -2.50 10.39
CA CYS A 406 20.56 -1.42 9.81
C CYS A 406 19.70 -0.29 9.23
N ALA A 407 20.12 0.95 9.47
CA ALA A 407 19.36 2.16 9.09
C ALA A 407 18.97 2.22 7.60
N SER A 408 19.72 1.54 6.71
CA SER A 408 19.43 1.51 5.27
C SER A 408 18.20 0.70 4.88
N GLU A 409 17.78 -0.30 5.68
CA GLU A 409 16.57 -1.08 5.37
C GLU A 409 15.29 -0.26 5.61
N LEU A 410 15.28 0.55 6.68
CA LEU A 410 14.12 1.34 7.08
C LEU A 410 13.83 2.52 6.14
N GLU A 411 14.81 2.99 5.35
CA GLU A 411 14.61 4.06 4.37
C GLU A 411 13.59 3.69 3.27
N MET A 412 13.41 2.39 3.00
CA MET A 412 12.44 1.89 2.03
C MET A 412 11.02 1.75 2.59
N PHE A 413 10.85 1.86 3.90
CA PHE A 413 9.55 1.67 4.55
C PHE A 413 8.84 3.00 4.83
N GLU A 414 7.52 2.94 4.91
CA GLU A 414 6.70 4.10 5.19
C GLU A 414 6.55 4.27 6.71
N TYR A 415 7.38 5.14 7.31
CA TYR A 415 7.27 5.50 8.73
C TYR A 415 5.87 6.00 9.09
N GLN A 416 5.32 5.48 10.18
CA GLN A 416 3.98 5.81 10.68
C GLN A 416 4.00 6.56 12.02
N GLY A 417 4.96 6.27 12.91
CA GLY A 417 5.05 6.91 14.22
C GLY A 417 5.82 6.08 15.25
N ASN A 418 5.71 6.47 16.52
CA ASN A 418 6.38 5.89 17.67
C ASN A 418 5.37 5.42 18.74
N ILE A 419 5.73 4.38 19.49
CA ILE A 419 4.97 3.84 20.61
C ILE A 419 5.91 3.76 21.81
N GLU A 420 5.55 4.42 22.91
CA GLU A 420 6.16 4.17 24.21
C GLU A 420 5.29 3.18 24.99
N LEU A 421 5.88 2.09 25.47
CA LEU A 421 5.16 1.04 26.17
C LEU A 421 6.07 0.39 27.22
N GLY A 422 5.63 0.36 28.48
CA GLY A 422 6.40 -0.26 29.56
C GLY A 422 7.77 0.39 29.85
N GLY A 423 8.00 1.63 29.38
CA GLY A 423 9.28 2.33 29.50
C GLY A 423 10.23 2.13 28.31
N GLU A 424 9.84 1.30 27.35
CA GLU A 424 10.58 1.07 26.10
C GLU A 424 9.93 1.85 24.95
N GLU A 425 10.69 2.10 23.89
CA GLU A 425 10.25 2.87 22.71
C GLU A 425 10.33 2.02 21.44
N TYR A 426 9.31 2.15 20.58
CA TYR A 426 9.19 1.41 19.33
C TYR A 426 8.79 2.33 18.17
N GLU A 427 9.43 2.19 17.01
CA GLU A 427 9.03 2.83 15.76
C GLU A 427 8.11 1.92 14.94
N VAL A 428 7.08 2.47 14.32
CA VAL A 428 6.11 1.76 13.49
C VAL A 428 6.30 2.13 12.03
N TYR A 429 6.40 1.13 11.18
CA TYR A 429 6.53 1.28 9.74
C TYR A 429 5.50 0.43 9.00
N ARG A 430 5.02 0.92 7.87
CA ARG A 430 4.24 0.16 6.91
C ARG A 430 5.13 -0.25 5.74
N HIS A 431 4.99 -1.49 5.27
CA HIS A 431 5.79 -2.00 4.16
C HIS A 431 5.00 -2.94 3.27
N SER A 432 5.52 -3.17 2.07
CA SER A 432 5.01 -4.12 1.08
C SER A 432 6.02 -5.22 0.75
N HIS A 433 7.02 -5.45 1.60
CA HIS A 433 8.05 -6.46 1.33
C HIS A 433 7.45 -7.86 1.37
N PRO A 434 7.85 -8.76 0.43
CA PRO A 434 7.38 -10.13 0.41
C PRO A 434 7.79 -10.86 1.69
N ASP A 435 6.93 -11.77 2.16
CA ASP A 435 7.34 -12.74 3.16
C ASP A 435 8.12 -13.88 2.52
N TYR A 436 9.16 -14.34 3.20
CA TYR A 436 9.93 -15.49 2.76
C TYR A 436 9.49 -16.78 3.48
N ASP A 437 8.77 -16.70 4.61
CA ASP A 437 8.09 -17.83 5.27
C ASP A 437 6.81 -18.22 4.51
N ILE A 438 6.35 -19.46 4.71
CA ILE A 438 5.05 -19.94 4.22
C ILE A 438 3.95 -19.21 4.98
N GLN A 439 3.13 -18.48 4.25
CA GLN A 439 2.03 -17.69 4.77
C GLN A 439 0.80 -18.53 5.17
N PRO A 440 0.01 -18.14 6.19
CA PRO A 440 -1.23 -18.84 6.58
C PRO A 440 -2.29 -18.99 5.47
N LEU A 441 -2.42 -17.99 4.59
CA LEU A 441 -3.41 -17.99 3.50
C LEU A 441 -2.80 -18.19 2.10
N LEU A 442 -1.58 -18.75 2.00
CA LEU A 442 -0.83 -19.01 0.75
C LEU A 442 -0.87 -17.87 -0.29
N GLU A 443 0.22 -17.13 -0.45
CA GLU A 443 0.38 -16.12 -1.52
C GLU A 443 -0.70 -15.02 -1.61
N GLU A 444 -1.60 -14.91 -0.63
CA GLU A 444 -2.50 -13.76 -0.47
C GLU A 444 -1.72 -12.53 0.03
N GLY A 445 -2.03 -11.34 -0.49
CA GLY A 445 -1.38 -10.11 -0.07
C GLY A 445 -1.88 -9.62 1.30
N SER A 446 -1.04 -9.67 2.34
CA SER A 446 -1.35 -9.07 3.65
C SER A 446 -0.95 -7.60 3.74
N LYS A 447 -1.72 -6.78 4.47
CA LYS A 447 -1.18 -5.50 4.97
C LYS A 447 -0.06 -5.80 5.98
N SER A 448 1.12 -5.25 5.78
CA SER A 448 2.30 -5.57 6.60
C SER A 448 2.86 -4.37 7.34
N TYR A 449 3.22 -4.58 8.61
CA TYR A 449 3.79 -3.58 9.49
C TYR A 449 5.07 -4.11 10.16
N TYR A 450 6.06 -3.23 10.32
CA TYR A 450 7.19 -3.43 11.23
C TYR A 450 6.98 -2.59 12.49
N ILE A 451 7.27 -3.17 13.65
CA ILE A 451 7.38 -2.50 14.93
C ILE A 451 8.81 -2.74 15.44
N VAL A 452 9.64 -1.71 15.31
CA VAL A 452 11.07 -1.79 15.57
C VAL A 452 11.38 -1.22 16.94
N HIS A 453 12.00 -2.00 17.80
CA HIS A 453 12.45 -1.52 19.11
C HIS A 453 13.62 -0.56 18.97
N VAL A 454 13.52 0.60 19.62
CA VAL A 454 14.54 1.66 19.61
C VAL A 454 15.49 1.43 20.78
N ASP A 455 16.54 0.65 20.55
CA ASP A 455 17.64 0.53 21.51
C ASP A 455 18.69 1.63 21.24
N ASP A 456 18.95 2.45 22.26
CA ASP A 456 19.99 3.49 22.27
C ASP A 456 21.39 2.93 22.57
N ASP A 457 21.49 1.66 23.01
CA ASP A 457 22.73 1.07 23.51
C ASP A 457 23.50 0.35 22.40
N THR A 458 24.16 1.12 21.53
CA THR A 458 25.05 0.60 20.46
C THR A 458 26.32 -0.10 20.97
N ASP A 459 26.53 -0.13 22.30
CA ASP A 459 27.76 -0.61 22.96
C ASP A 459 27.57 -1.91 23.76
N LYS A 460 26.48 -2.67 23.53
CA LYS A 460 26.37 -4.02 24.11
C LYS A 460 27.48 -4.91 23.55
N GLU A 461 28.42 -5.30 24.42
CA GLU A 461 29.42 -6.34 24.13
C GLU A 461 28.69 -7.54 23.49
N GLU A 462 29.23 -8.08 22.39
CA GLU A 462 28.69 -9.28 21.74
C GLU A 462 28.65 -10.43 22.75
N SER A 463 27.53 -10.58 23.46
CA SER A 463 27.24 -11.80 24.20
C SER A 463 27.03 -12.91 23.18
N GLU A 464 27.60 -14.10 23.44
CA GLU A 464 27.33 -15.27 22.60
C GLU A 464 25.84 -15.61 22.52
N THR A 465 25.03 -15.15 23.48
CA THR A 465 23.58 -15.39 23.56
C THR A 465 22.85 -14.06 23.68
N LYS A 466 21.90 -13.82 22.79
CA LYS A 466 21.05 -12.63 22.71
C LYS A 466 19.62 -12.99 23.09
N GLU A 467 18.85 -12.01 23.55
CA GLU A 467 17.45 -12.19 23.91
C GLU A 467 16.61 -10.97 23.54
N PHE A 468 15.34 -11.21 23.20
CA PHE A 468 14.32 -10.18 23.04
C PHE A 468 13.00 -10.63 23.68
N SER A 469 12.16 -9.66 24.03
CA SER A 469 10.81 -9.90 24.54
C SER A 469 9.86 -8.81 24.07
N TYR A 470 8.75 -9.20 23.45
CA TYR A 470 7.74 -8.26 22.93
C TYR A 470 6.36 -8.50 23.55
N PRO A 471 5.72 -7.45 24.10
CA PRO A 471 4.32 -7.49 24.51
C PRO A 471 3.40 -7.34 23.29
N ILE A 472 3.31 -8.42 22.49
CA ILE A 472 2.66 -8.50 21.17
C ILE A 472 1.30 -7.79 21.13
N CYS A 473 0.41 -8.13 22.06
CA CYS A 473 -0.97 -7.64 22.03
C CYS A 473 -1.05 -6.14 22.34
N ALA A 474 -0.24 -5.67 23.29
CA ALA A 474 -0.21 -4.26 23.68
C ALA A 474 0.39 -3.37 22.57
N LEU A 475 1.43 -3.86 21.88
CA LEU A 475 2.01 -3.15 20.73
C LEU A 475 1.04 -3.11 19.54
N ILE A 476 0.34 -4.21 19.24
CA ILE A 476 -0.70 -4.23 18.20
C ILE A 476 -1.84 -3.27 18.55
N ASP A 477 -2.29 -3.26 19.82
CA ASP A 477 -3.37 -2.35 20.23
C ASP A 477 -2.95 -0.87 20.11
N ALA A 478 -1.72 -0.55 20.51
CA ALA A 478 -1.17 0.79 20.35
C ALA A 478 -1.04 1.19 18.87
N ALA A 479 -0.56 0.28 18.02
CA ALA A 479 -0.34 0.51 16.59
C ALA A 479 -1.64 0.74 15.79
N LYS A 480 -2.82 0.41 16.33
CA LYS A 480 -4.11 0.78 15.72
C LYS A 480 -4.28 2.28 15.51
N SER A 481 -3.60 3.09 16.32
CA SER A 481 -3.56 4.56 16.15
C SER A 481 -2.95 4.98 14.82
N TYR A 482 -2.14 4.12 14.21
CA TYR A 482 -1.50 4.28 12.90
C TYR A 482 -2.22 3.54 11.76
N GLY A 483 -3.47 3.13 11.98
CA GLY A 483 -4.30 2.48 10.97
C GLY A 483 -4.05 0.98 10.82
N LEU A 484 -3.25 0.36 11.69
CA LEU A 484 -3.17 -1.09 11.81
C LEU A 484 -4.55 -1.64 12.24
N GLU A 485 -5.03 -2.67 11.55
CA GLU A 485 -6.29 -3.34 11.88
C GLU A 485 -5.99 -4.66 12.59
N ALA A 486 -6.37 -4.78 13.86
CA ALA A 486 -6.22 -6.02 14.59
C ALA A 486 -7.26 -7.05 14.12
N GLY A 487 -6.82 -8.26 13.81
CA GLY A 487 -7.68 -9.37 13.40
C GLY A 487 -7.61 -10.57 14.35
N ASN A 488 -8.06 -11.72 13.86
CA ASN A 488 -8.04 -12.99 14.57
C ASN A 488 -6.66 -13.63 14.48
N LEU A 489 -6.08 -14.00 15.61
CA LEU A 489 -4.73 -14.55 15.68
C LEU A 489 -4.67 -15.91 14.96
N ALA A 490 -3.78 -16.03 13.98
CA ALA A 490 -3.49 -17.28 13.28
C ALA A 490 -2.11 -17.84 13.62
N ARG A 491 -1.10 -16.98 13.79
CA ARG A 491 0.27 -17.42 14.06
C ARG A 491 1.07 -16.40 14.84
N VAL A 492 1.92 -16.90 15.75
CA VAL A 492 3.02 -16.15 16.35
C VAL A 492 4.30 -16.98 16.19
N SER A 493 5.31 -16.43 15.52
CA SER A 493 6.56 -17.11 15.22
C SER A 493 7.77 -16.23 15.50
N VAL A 494 8.93 -16.84 15.72
CA VAL A 494 10.23 -16.21 15.53
C VAL A 494 10.71 -16.59 14.13
N VAL A 495 11.06 -15.58 13.34
CA VAL A 495 11.51 -15.71 11.95
C VAL A 495 12.95 -15.20 11.83
N CYS A 496 13.78 -15.97 11.15
CA CYS A 496 15.13 -15.61 10.78
C CYS A 496 15.18 -15.59 9.26
N ASN A 497 15.28 -14.41 8.66
CA ASN A 497 15.36 -14.25 7.21
C ASN A 497 16.69 -13.59 6.79
N SER A 498 17.14 -13.94 5.60
CA SER A 498 18.30 -13.31 4.96
C SER A 498 18.07 -13.25 3.46
N PHE A 499 18.42 -12.11 2.87
CA PHE A 499 18.48 -11.96 1.42
C PHE A 499 19.93 -12.13 0.99
N SER A 500 20.24 -13.25 0.33
CA SER A 500 21.58 -13.60 -0.18
C SER A 500 22.75 -13.68 0.83
N GLY A 501 22.50 -13.44 2.12
CA GLY A 501 23.54 -13.51 3.16
C GLY A 501 23.59 -14.88 3.84
N ASP A 502 24.80 -15.38 4.09
CA ASP A 502 25.00 -16.59 4.89
C ASP A 502 24.83 -16.30 6.39
N TYR A 503 24.23 -17.25 7.11
CA TYR A 503 24.09 -17.16 8.56
C TYR A 503 23.99 -18.54 9.20
N SER A 504 24.29 -18.59 10.50
CA SER A 504 23.92 -19.69 11.37
C SER A 504 23.17 -19.13 12.56
N VAL A 505 22.10 -19.81 12.96
CA VAL A 505 21.28 -19.40 14.11
C VAL A 505 20.84 -20.62 14.93
N ASP A 506 20.94 -20.48 16.23
CA ASP A 506 20.41 -21.40 17.22
C ASP A 506 19.27 -20.70 17.96
N ILE A 507 18.04 -21.19 17.83
CA ILE A 507 16.95 -20.82 18.74
C ILE A 507 17.01 -21.74 19.95
N LEU A 508 17.45 -21.17 21.07
CA LEU A 508 17.72 -21.90 22.32
C LEU A 508 16.48 -22.04 23.20
N GLU A 509 15.64 -21.00 23.20
CA GLU A 509 14.44 -20.92 24.01
C GLU A 509 13.45 -19.99 23.33
N ILE A 510 12.20 -20.41 23.21
CA ILE A 510 11.08 -19.58 22.77
C ILE A 510 9.93 -19.80 23.76
N SER A 511 9.29 -18.72 24.18
CA SER A 511 8.18 -18.77 25.11
C SER A 511 7.11 -17.76 24.71
N LEU A 512 5.88 -18.27 24.58
CA LEU A 512 4.69 -17.46 24.33
C LEU A 512 3.76 -17.61 25.53
N THR A 513 3.64 -16.53 26.30
CA THR A 513 2.92 -16.53 27.59
C THR A 513 1.84 -15.48 27.62
N GLU A 514 0.80 -15.69 28.41
CA GLU A 514 -0.18 -14.66 28.74
C GLU A 514 0.40 -13.85 29.92
N ALA A 515 0.70 -12.57 29.68
CA ALA A 515 1.31 -11.66 30.64
C ALA A 515 0.29 -10.68 31.22
N GLU A 516 0.66 -9.98 32.29
CA GLU A 516 -0.13 -8.86 32.80
C GLU A 516 -0.12 -7.69 31.79
N PRO A 517 -1.22 -6.91 31.69
CA PRO A 517 -1.30 -5.76 30.79
C PRO A 517 -0.11 -4.82 30.96
N THR A 518 0.55 -4.49 29.84
CA THR A 518 1.65 -3.53 29.83
C THR A 518 1.08 -2.11 29.89
N GLU A 519 1.66 -1.25 30.74
CA GLU A 519 1.21 0.14 30.87
C GLU A 519 1.51 0.92 29.59
N LYS A 520 0.45 1.44 28.95
CA LYS A 520 0.52 2.29 27.75
C LYS A 520 1.18 3.62 28.09
N GLY A 521 2.31 3.92 27.44
CA GLY A 521 2.95 5.24 27.48
C GLY A 521 2.36 6.18 26.43
N SER A 522 3.20 7.00 25.81
CA SER A 522 2.79 7.95 24.78
C SER A 522 2.70 7.30 23.38
N ILE A 523 1.71 7.72 22.60
CA ILE A 523 1.67 7.48 21.14
C ILE A 523 1.91 8.82 20.46
N TYR A 524 2.95 8.88 19.64
CA TYR A 524 3.37 10.12 18.99
C TYR A 524 4.11 9.86 17.69
N THR A 525 4.19 10.83 16.80
CA THR A 525 4.93 10.75 15.54
C THR A 525 5.98 11.82 15.44
N ASP A 526 7.14 11.46 14.90
CA ASP A 526 8.15 12.41 14.46
C ASP A 526 7.88 12.85 13.03
N VAL A 527 7.50 14.11 12.85
CA VAL A 527 7.19 14.64 11.52
C VAL A 527 8.49 15.13 10.87
N LYS A 528 9.13 14.26 10.09
CA LYS A 528 10.35 14.56 9.33
C LYS A 528 9.99 15.02 7.91
N LYS A 529 10.60 16.12 7.46
CA LYS A 529 10.56 16.77 6.13
C LYS A 529 9.49 16.26 5.12
N HIS A 530 8.47 17.11 4.89
CA HIS A 530 7.56 17.07 3.72
C HIS A 530 6.71 15.81 3.52
N ARG A 531 6.37 15.07 4.59
CA ARG A 531 5.36 14.01 4.53
C ARG A 531 4.30 14.21 5.60
N ASP A 532 3.03 14.09 5.20
CA ASP A 532 1.92 14.01 6.13
C ASP A 532 2.02 12.69 6.90
N VAL A 533 2.06 12.74 8.23
CA VAL A 533 1.99 11.54 9.08
C VAL A 533 0.67 11.52 9.83
N CYS A 534 0.02 10.36 9.91
CA CYS A 534 -1.33 10.24 10.45
C CYS A 534 -1.34 9.46 11.77
N ILE A 535 -1.97 10.03 12.80
CA ILE A 535 -2.40 9.33 14.01
C ILE A 535 -3.90 9.51 14.10
N ALA A 536 -4.67 8.52 13.63
CA ALA A 536 -6.09 8.68 13.41
C ALA A 536 -6.82 9.18 14.68
N PRO A 537 -7.68 10.21 14.57
CA PRO A 537 -8.18 10.87 13.36
C PRO A 537 -7.34 12.07 12.86
N TYR A 538 -6.22 12.36 13.51
CA TYR A 538 -5.39 13.52 13.20
C TYR A 538 -4.30 13.20 12.18
N TYR A 539 -3.84 14.23 11.50
CA TYR A 539 -2.62 14.19 10.69
C TYR A 539 -1.77 15.41 11.00
N PHE A 540 -0.47 15.25 10.81
CA PHE A 540 0.54 16.22 11.15
C PHE A 540 1.44 16.45 9.94
N ASN A 541 1.80 17.71 9.71
CA ASN A 541 2.75 18.10 8.69
C ASN A 541 3.73 19.12 9.25
N ALA A 542 5.00 19.00 8.87
CA ALA A 542 6.04 19.93 9.25
C ALA A 542 6.98 20.24 8.09
N ILE A 543 7.29 21.53 7.93
CA ILE A 543 8.37 22.03 7.10
C ILE A 543 9.33 22.75 8.04
N THR A 544 10.46 22.12 8.37
CA THR A 544 11.45 22.69 9.29
C THR A 544 12.81 21.99 9.17
N GLN A 545 13.88 22.62 9.65
CA GLN A 545 15.15 21.96 9.98
C GLN A 545 15.24 21.61 11.48
N GLY A 546 14.25 22.02 12.28
CA GLY A 546 14.04 21.53 13.64
C GLY A 546 13.23 20.23 13.65
N TYR A 547 12.24 20.15 14.52
CA TYR A 547 11.41 18.95 14.68
C TYR A 547 9.96 19.30 14.98
N MET A 548 9.08 18.31 14.81
CA MET A 548 7.72 18.33 15.32
C MET A 548 7.34 16.93 15.81
N HIS A 549 6.84 16.86 17.04
CA HIS A 549 6.19 15.68 17.61
C HIS A 549 4.67 15.91 17.61
N GLY A 550 3.92 15.07 16.90
CA GLY A 550 2.45 15.06 16.92
C GLY A 550 1.94 13.93 17.82
N TYR A 551 0.84 14.15 18.56
CA TYR A 551 0.30 13.21 19.55
C TYR A 551 -1.10 12.71 19.17
N GLU A 552 -1.53 11.54 19.65
CA GLU A 552 -2.82 10.91 19.30
C GLU A 552 -4.06 11.80 19.50
N ASN A 553 -3.99 12.80 20.38
CA ASN A 553 -5.07 13.75 20.67
C ASN A 553 -5.07 15.00 19.79
N GLY A 554 -4.23 15.07 18.74
CA GLY A 554 -4.16 16.21 17.83
C GLY A 554 -3.29 17.37 18.34
N LEU A 555 -2.64 17.19 19.49
CA LEU A 555 -1.67 18.13 20.04
C LEU A 555 -0.30 17.93 19.38
N PHE A 556 0.55 18.94 19.48
CA PHE A 556 1.92 18.83 18.99
C PHE A 556 2.87 19.75 19.74
N LYS A 557 4.16 19.40 19.69
CA LYS A 557 5.28 20.26 20.08
C LYS A 557 6.23 20.37 18.91
N ALA A 558 6.59 21.58 18.54
CA ALA A 558 7.50 21.80 17.42
C ALA A 558 8.52 22.90 17.70
N VAL A 559 9.66 22.80 17.01
CA VAL A 559 10.77 23.75 17.09
C VAL A 559 11.20 24.14 15.68
N SER A 560 11.30 25.44 15.46
CA SER A 560 11.98 26.04 14.31
C SER A 560 13.44 26.30 14.67
N LYS A 561 14.36 25.88 13.80
CA LYS A 561 15.80 26.09 13.98
C LYS A 561 16.48 26.33 12.64
N ASP A 562 17.23 27.44 12.53
CA ASP A 562 18.12 27.77 11.42
C ASP A 562 17.44 27.73 10.03
N THR A 563 16.12 27.94 9.99
CA THR A 563 15.30 27.89 8.78
C THR A 563 14.93 29.27 8.25
N TYR A 564 14.78 29.34 6.93
CA TYR A 564 14.15 30.47 6.26
C TYR A 564 12.65 30.53 6.59
N TYR A 565 12.00 29.38 6.58
CA TYR A 565 10.56 29.22 6.82
C TYR A 565 10.33 27.96 7.64
N SER A 566 9.41 28.05 8.58
CA SER A 566 8.90 26.88 9.28
C SER A 566 7.39 26.86 9.32
N GLU A 567 6.84 25.66 9.15
CA GLU A 567 5.42 25.39 9.22
C GLU A 567 5.20 24.14 10.05
N PHE A 568 4.19 24.22 10.91
CA PHE A 568 3.70 23.12 11.71
C PHE A 568 2.18 23.12 11.59
N SER A 569 1.61 21.99 11.20
CA SER A 569 0.16 21.85 11.15
C SER A 569 -0.33 20.54 11.74
N ALA A 570 -1.46 20.62 12.43
CA ALA A 570 -2.18 19.48 12.98
C ALA A 570 -3.66 19.60 12.61
N GLY A 571 -4.12 18.69 11.77
CA GLY A 571 -5.48 18.67 11.26
C GLY A 571 -6.23 17.41 11.63
N LYS A 572 -7.55 17.46 11.58
CA LYS A 572 -8.42 16.30 11.79
C LYS A 572 -9.04 15.90 10.47
N ARG A 573 -8.98 14.61 10.11
CA ARG A 573 -9.66 14.11 8.91
C ARG A 573 -11.16 14.35 9.01
N VAL A 574 -11.73 14.83 7.92
CA VAL A 574 -13.19 14.89 7.74
C VAL A 574 -13.71 13.45 7.69
N PRO A 575 -14.80 13.09 8.39
CA PRO A 575 -15.37 11.75 8.34
C PRO A 575 -15.64 11.28 6.90
N ASP A 576 -15.18 10.08 6.54
CA ASP A 576 -15.25 9.55 5.17
C ASP A 576 -16.67 9.17 4.72
N ARG A 577 -16.93 9.32 3.41
CA ARG A 577 -18.08 8.87 2.57
C ARG A 577 -19.26 9.80 2.27
N GLU A 578 -19.40 10.95 2.91
CA GLU A 578 -20.27 12.02 2.41
C GLU A 578 -19.50 13.33 2.50
N LYS A 579 -19.32 14.03 1.38
CA LYS A 579 -18.68 15.36 1.36
C LYS A 579 -19.27 16.18 2.52
N PHE A 580 -18.49 16.48 3.56
CA PHE A 580 -18.99 17.34 4.63
C PHE A 580 -19.20 18.72 4.00
N VAL A 581 -20.46 19.01 3.69
CA VAL A 581 -20.84 20.27 3.07
C VAL A 581 -21.12 21.26 4.20
N LEU A 582 -20.29 22.30 4.29
CA LEU A 582 -20.59 23.43 5.16
C LEU A 582 -21.85 24.13 4.67
N ASN A 583 -22.85 24.15 5.54
CA ASN A 583 -24.17 24.77 5.32
C ASN A 583 -24.81 25.08 6.68
N SER A 584 -26.06 25.56 6.68
CA SER A 584 -26.80 25.88 7.90
C SER A 584 -27.01 24.70 8.86
N CYS A 585 -26.85 23.47 8.40
CA CYS A 585 -27.06 22.23 9.15
C CYS A 585 -25.75 21.58 9.62
N ASN A 586 -24.59 22.07 9.18
CA ASN A 586 -23.29 21.47 9.43
C ASN A 586 -22.31 22.58 9.87
N ASN A 587 -21.86 22.54 11.12
CA ASN A 587 -20.93 23.52 11.69
C ASN A 587 -19.60 22.88 12.07
N ILE A 588 -18.55 23.69 12.05
CA ILE A 588 -17.24 23.31 12.57
C ILE A 588 -16.83 24.32 13.61
N LYS A 589 -16.58 23.81 14.81
CA LYS A 589 -15.98 24.57 15.89
C LYS A 589 -14.60 24.01 16.17
N ALA A 590 -13.64 24.90 16.33
CA ALA A 590 -12.28 24.55 16.74
C ALA A 590 -11.94 25.31 18.02
N GLU A 591 -11.67 24.59 19.11
CA GLU A 591 -11.16 25.19 20.35
C GLU A 591 -9.64 25.00 20.41
N TYR A 592 -8.92 26.09 20.68
CA TYR A 592 -7.46 26.09 20.62
C TYR A 592 -6.83 26.68 21.89
N LYS A 593 -5.63 26.19 22.20
CA LYS A 593 -4.72 26.77 23.16
C LYS A 593 -3.30 26.50 22.69
N VAL A 594 -2.54 27.53 22.39
CA VAL A 594 -1.21 27.43 21.79
C VAL A 594 -0.23 28.27 22.60
N GLU A 595 0.85 27.66 23.05
CA GLU A 595 2.02 28.35 23.62
C GLU A 595 3.07 28.51 22.52
N ASN A 596 3.61 29.71 22.32
CA ASN A 596 4.67 29.93 21.33
C ASN A 596 5.77 30.85 21.88
N THR A 597 6.98 30.69 21.38
CA THR A 597 8.15 31.50 21.77
C THR A 597 8.75 32.24 20.58
N PHE A 598 7.99 32.47 19.51
CA PHE A 598 8.49 33.21 18.35
C PHE A 598 8.52 34.71 18.67
N GLU A 599 9.68 35.33 18.50
CA GLU A 599 9.84 36.75 18.86
C GLU A 599 9.25 37.70 17.82
N ASP A 600 9.26 37.31 16.54
CA ASP A 600 8.85 38.13 15.41
C ASP A 600 8.44 37.25 14.20
N LYS A 601 7.81 37.84 13.17
CA LYS A 601 7.49 37.21 11.88
C LYS A 601 6.88 35.81 11.98
N TYR A 602 5.74 35.70 12.66
CA TYR A 602 5.00 34.45 12.78
C TYR A 602 3.49 34.66 12.69
N GLU A 603 2.77 33.60 12.33
CA GLU A 603 1.32 33.54 12.40
C GLU A 603 0.83 32.20 12.96
N ILE A 604 -0.30 32.22 13.67
CA ILE A 604 -0.96 31.06 14.26
C ILE A 604 -2.46 31.20 14.02
N GLY A 605 -3.10 30.14 13.54
CA GLY A 605 -4.50 30.17 13.17
C GLY A 605 -5.00 28.84 12.65
N TYR A 606 -6.11 28.86 11.93
CA TYR A 606 -6.66 27.70 11.25
C TYR A 606 -6.63 27.87 9.74
N SER A 607 -6.33 26.79 9.03
CA SER A 607 -6.43 26.70 7.58
C SER A 607 -7.49 25.67 7.19
N VAL A 608 -8.33 26.03 6.23
CA VAL A 608 -9.42 25.21 5.71
C VAL A 608 -9.26 25.09 4.20
N SER A 609 -9.25 23.85 3.72
CA SER A 609 -9.26 23.55 2.29
C SER A 609 -10.61 22.95 1.92
N ALA A 610 -11.26 23.54 0.91
CA ALA A 610 -12.57 23.15 0.45
C ALA A 610 -12.64 23.16 -1.08
N THR A 611 -13.63 22.47 -1.63
CA THR A 611 -13.93 22.46 -3.06
C THR A 611 -15.38 22.83 -3.31
N THR A 612 -15.64 23.47 -4.44
CA THR A 612 -16.96 23.51 -5.06
C THR A 612 -16.94 22.67 -6.34
N VAL A 613 -18.02 22.68 -7.12
CA VAL A 613 -18.05 21.97 -8.42
C VAL A 613 -16.98 22.49 -9.40
N TRP A 614 -16.54 23.75 -9.29
CA TRP A 614 -15.72 24.41 -10.30
C TRP A 614 -14.46 25.12 -9.78
N LYS A 615 -14.23 25.14 -8.45
CA LYS A 615 -13.10 25.85 -7.83
C LYS A 615 -12.61 25.20 -6.54
N ASN A 616 -11.31 25.31 -6.30
CA ASN A 616 -10.69 25.07 -4.99
C ASN A 616 -10.76 26.37 -4.17
N VAL A 617 -11.09 26.24 -2.89
CA VAL A 617 -11.24 27.36 -1.96
C VAL A 617 -10.36 27.13 -0.74
N GLY A 618 -9.44 28.06 -0.49
CA GLY A 618 -8.64 28.12 0.73
C GLY A 618 -9.19 29.20 1.67
N ILE A 619 -9.31 28.91 2.95
CA ILE A 619 -9.69 29.89 3.97
C ILE A 619 -8.70 29.80 5.13
N ARG A 620 -8.04 30.90 5.46
CA ARG A 620 -7.18 31.03 6.64
C ARG A 620 -7.81 31.97 7.65
N ILE A 621 -7.88 31.56 8.91
CA ILE A 621 -8.36 32.35 10.04
C ILE A 621 -7.19 32.50 10.99
N ILE A 622 -6.54 33.67 10.95
CA ILE A 622 -5.32 33.97 11.69
C ILE A 622 -5.67 34.67 13.00
N GLU A 623 -5.53 33.95 14.11
CA GLU A 623 -5.83 34.42 15.46
C GLU A 623 -4.71 35.24 16.06
N LYS A 624 -3.46 34.97 15.66
CA LYS A 624 -2.30 35.75 16.07
C LYS A 624 -1.31 35.88 14.92
N CYS A 625 -0.86 37.09 14.64
CA CYS A 625 0.11 37.41 13.60
C CYS A 625 1.02 38.53 14.11
N LYS A 626 2.34 38.36 13.99
CA LYS A 626 3.30 39.40 14.35
C LYS A 626 4.27 39.60 13.20
N ASN A 627 4.16 40.74 12.51
CA ASN A 627 4.99 41.11 11.36
C ASN A 627 5.16 40.02 10.28
N PHE A 628 4.22 39.08 10.18
CA PHE A 628 4.23 38.07 9.12
C PHE A 628 3.68 38.72 7.84
N PRO A 629 4.42 38.71 6.71
CA PRO A 629 3.94 39.33 5.47
C PRO A 629 2.78 38.54 4.89
N ILE A 630 1.63 39.21 4.68
CA ILE A 630 0.43 38.55 4.15
C ILE A 630 0.68 37.87 2.79
N ASP A 631 1.49 38.48 1.94
CA ASP A 631 1.83 37.97 0.60
C ASP A 631 2.66 36.68 0.64
N TYR A 632 3.24 36.32 1.79
CA TYR A 632 3.92 35.03 1.95
C TYR A 632 2.95 33.85 2.01
N ASN A 633 1.65 34.11 2.29
CA ASN A 633 0.61 33.09 2.20
C ASN A 633 0.38 32.62 0.75
N TYR A 634 0.64 33.46 -0.26
CA TYR A 634 0.37 33.18 -1.67
C TYR A 634 1.34 32.16 -2.28
N SER A 635 2.64 32.29 -1.99
CA SER A 635 3.71 31.47 -2.60
C SER A 635 3.49 29.98 -2.38
N LYS A 636 2.71 29.61 -1.38
CA LYS A 636 2.42 28.24 -0.98
C LYS A 636 1.30 27.57 -1.78
N SER A 637 0.33 28.33 -2.29
CA SER A 637 -0.73 27.78 -3.14
C SER A 637 -0.16 27.08 -4.39
N GLU A 638 0.98 27.53 -4.92
CA GLU A 638 1.69 26.85 -6.02
C GLU A 638 2.47 25.60 -5.55
N PHE A 639 2.99 25.57 -4.31
CA PHE A 639 3.73 24.43 -3.76
C PHE A 639 2.82 23.28 -3.30
N ASP A 640 1.69 23.56 -2.66
CA ASP A 640 0.74 22.54 -2.21
C ASP A 640 -0.06 21.94 -3.39
N ASN A 641 -0.24 22.68 -4.49
CA ASN A 641 -0.91 22.18 -5.70
C ASN A 641 -0.02 21.30 -6.59
N ASN A 642 1.28 21.20 -6.32
CA ASN A 642 2.18 20.23 -6.97
C ASN A 642 1.90 18.77 -6.56
N TRP A 643 0.95 18.55 -5.64
CA TRP A 643 0.47 17.21 -5.25
C TRP A 643 -0.46 16.56 -6.29
N LEU A 644 -1.07 17.34 -7.20
CA LEU A 644 -1.61 16.79 -8.45
C LEU A 644 -0.45 16.67 -9.43
N GLY A 645 0.25 15.53 -9.41
CA GLY A 645 1.53 15.25 -10.09
C GLY A 645 1.59 15.41 -11.62
N PHE A 646 1.22 16.57 -12.15
CA PHE A 646 1.22 16.90 -13.57
C PHE A 646 2.08 18.12 -13.93
N ALA A 647 2.61 18.87 -12.96
CA ALA A 647 3.45 20.05 -13.24
C ALA A 647 4.93 19.91 -12.82
N SER A 648 5.32 18.84 -12.11
CA SER A 648 6.69 18.66 -11.63
C SER A 648 7.69 18.13 -12.67
N SER A 649 7.28 17.87 -13.92
CA SER A 649 8.23 17.48 -14.98
C SER A 649 8.84 18.66 -15.75
N THR A 650 8.53 19.92 -15.44
CA THR A 650 9.04 21.07 -16.23
C THR A 650 9.64 22.24 -15.46
N SER A 651 9.83 22.18 -14.14
CA SER A 651 10.67 23.17 -13.46
C SER A 651 11.45 22.54 -12.32
N GLY A 652 12.70 22.21 -12.60
CA GLY A 652 13.64 21.69 -11.62
C GLY A 652 13.84 22.65 -10.45
N TYR A 653 14.17 22.06 -9.30
CA TYR A 653 14.95 22.63 -8.20
C TYR A 653 15.18 24.15 -8.28
N GLY A 654 14.13 24.91 -7.95
CA GLY A 654 14.21 26.35 -7.77
C GLY A 654 14.81 26.66 -6.40
N SER A 655 16.14 26.74 -6.34
CA SER A 655 16.87 27.36 -5.25
C SER A 655 16.35 28.79 -5.00
N GLY A 656 15.83 29.06 -3.80
CA GLY A 656 16.12 30.24 -2.95
C GLY A 656 16.13 31.67 -3.53
N GLU A 657 15.71 31.92 -4.75
CA GLU A 657 15.59 33.25 -5.34
C GLU A 657 14.13 33.52 -5.72
N TYR A 658 13.74 34.80 -5.69
CA TYR A 658 12.45 35.36 -6.13
C TYR A 658 11.33 35.54 -5.08
N ILE A 659 11.65 36.31 -4.03
CA ILE A 659 10.79 37.45 -3.65
C ILE A 659 11.28 38.68 -4.43
N THR A 660 11.01 38.72 -5.73
CA THR A 660 10.96 39.97 -6.47
C THR A 660 9.56 40.11 -7.05
N THR A 661 9.01 41.31 -7.01
CA THR A 661 7.68 41.67 -7.51
C THR A 661 7.54 41.59 -9.04
N GLU A 662 8.56 41.09 -9.73
CA GLU A 662 8.60 40.86 -11.16
C GLU A 662 9.03 39.41 -11.41
N THR A 663 8.16 38.64 -12.06
CA THR A 663 8.52 37.36 -12.70
C THR A 663 9.35 37.64 -13.96
N THR A 664 10.14 36.67 -14.40
CA THR A 664 10.99 36.76 -15.60
C THR A 664 10.21 37.00 -16.90
N ASP A 665 8.88 36.88 -16.88
CA ASP A 665 7.97 37.14 -18.00
C ASP A 665 7.22 38.49 -17.91
N GLY A 666 7.46 39.30 -16.88
CA GLY A 666 6.86 40.63 -16.74
C GLY A 666 5.41 40.63 -16.23
N HIS A 667 4.87 39.50 -15.76
CA HIS A 667 3.60 39.49 -15.05
C HIS A 667 3.78 40.06 -13.63
N LYS A 668 2.99 41.09 -13.30
CA LYS A 668 2.92 41.61 -11.93
C LYS A 668 2.23 40.56 -11.06
N ARG A 669 2.85 40.17 -9.95
CA ARG A 669 2.18 39.38 -8.90
C ARG A 669 0.98 40.17 -8.39
N GLU A 670 -0.21 39.60 -8.50
CA GLU A 670 -1.40 40.12 -7.84
C GLU A 670 -1.28 39.79 -6.35
N LEU A 671 -1.33 40.81 -5.50
CA LEU A 671 -1.21 40.69 -4.04
C LEU A 671 -2.59 40.46 -3.42
N TYR A 672 -2.65 39.99 -2.17
CA TYR A 672 -3.93 39.88 -1.46
C TYR A 672 -4.60 41.25 -1.36
N GLU A 673 -5.87 41.32 -1.76
CA GLU A 673 -6.65 42.55 -1.69
C GLU A 673 -7.49 42.58 -0.42
N TYR A 674 -7.45 43.70 0.31
CA TYR A 674 -8.36 43.92 1.43
C TYR A 674 -9.81 43.98 0.94
N VAL A 675 -10.68 43.18 1.54
CA VAL A 675 -12.09 43.06 1.20
C VAL A 675 -12.95 43.90 2.16
N THR A 676 -12.88 43.60 3.46
CA THR A 676 -13.71 44.23 4.50
C THR A 676 -13.16 43.92 5.88
N THR A 677 -13.67 44.63 6.90
CA THR A 677 -13.57 44.20 8.30
C THR A 677 -14.92 43.59 8.71
N TYR A 678 -14.91 42.53 9.49
CA TYR A 678 -16.12 41.90 10.03
C TYR A 678 -15.90 41.40 11.46
N SER A 679 -16.99 41.02 12.14
CA SER A 679 -16.93 40.46 13.49
C SER A 679 -17.32 38.98 13.48
N ALA A 680 -16.56 38.17 14.21
CA ALA A 680 -16.87 36.77 14.48
C ALA A 680 -16.32 36.36 15.86
N GLY A 681 -17.00 35.48 16.59
CA GLY A 681 -16.51 34.98 17.90
C GLY A 681 -16.29 36.07 18.97
N GLY A 682 -16.87 37.26 18.80
CA GLY A 682 -16.63 38.42 19.67
C GLY A 682 -15.38 39.26 19.33
N HIS A 683 -14.69 38.95 18.24
CA HIS A 683 -13.48 39.63 17.76
C HIS A 683 -13.70 40.34 16.42
N GLU A 684 -12.82 41.27 16.08
CA GLU A 684 -12.81 41.93 14.76
C GLU A 684 -11.69 41.37 13.88
N TYR A 685 -12.00 41.12 12.60
CA TYR A 685 -11.09 40.55 11.61
C TYR A 685 -11.02 41.44 10.38
N ASP A 686 -9.82 41.65 9.84
CA ASP A 686 -9.61 42.17 8.49
C ASP A 686 -9.56 41.00 7.50
N LEU A 687 -10.45 41.01 6.51
CA LEU A 687 -10.55 40.01 5.46
C LEU A 687 -9.77 40.45 4.22
N TYR A 688 -8.98 39.55 3.69
CA TYR A 688 -8.28 39.68 2.44
C TYR A 688 -8.67 38.54 1.50
N SER A 689 -8.64 38.79 0.19
CA SER A 689 -8.91 37.77 -0.82
C SER A 689 -7.87 37.77 -1.91
N TYR A 690 -7.67 36.60 -2.50
CA TYR A 690 -6.83 36.40 -3.65
C TYR A 690 -7.50 35.40 -4.60
N LYS A 691 -7.36 35.62 -5.91
CA LYS A 691 -7.94 34.76 -6.95
C LYS A 691 -6.88 34.44 -7.99
N HIS A 692 -6.79 33.18 -8.37
CA HIS A 692 -5.83 32.72 -9.36
C HIS A 692 -6.46 31.70 -10.31
N GLU A 693 -6.07 31.78 -11.58
CA GLU A 693 -6.45 30.85 -12.62
C GLU A 693 -5.21 30.08 -13.08
N TYR A 694 -5.19 28.78 -12.81
CA TYR A 694 -4.11 27.90 -13.26
C TYR A 694 -4.52 27.19 -14.56
N HIS A 695 -3.76 27.39 -15.63
CA HIS A 695 -3.96 26.73 -16.91
C HIS A 695 -3.11 25.46 -17.00
N GLY A 696 -3.71 24.30 -16.69
CA GLY A 696 -3.07 23.00 -16.82
C GLY A 696 -3.34 22.33 -18.17
N CYS A 697 -2.61 21.25 -18.46
CA CYS A 697 -2.75 20.45 -19.69
C CYS A 697 -4.11 19.74 -19.86
N PHE A 698 -4.93 19.69 -18.81
CA PHE A 698 -6.25 19.03 -18.80
C PHE A 698 -7.42 19.96 -18.44
N GLY A 699 -7.18 21.27 -18.27
CA GLY A 699 -8.24 22.23 -17.95
C GLY A 699 -7.76 23.50 -17.23
N ILE A 700 -8.70 24.40 -16.95
CA ILE A 700 -8.48 25.61 -16.15
C ILE A 700 -8.95 25.31 -14.72
N ASN A 701 -8.05 25.42 -13.75
CA ASN A 701 -8.36 25.31 -12.34
C ASN A 701 -8.48 26.71 -11.73
N TYR A 702 -9.61 26.98 -11.07
CA TYR A 702 -9.85 28.24 -10.38
C TYR A 702 -9.56 28.07 -8.88
N PHE A 703 -8.67 28.91 -8.36
CA PHE A 703 -8.34 28.99 -6.94
C PHE A 703 -8.83 30.32 -6.36
N GLU A 704 -9.54 30.26 -5.24
CA GLU A 704 -9.87 31.44 -4.45
C GLU A 704 -9.37 31.23 -3.02
N GLU A 705 -8.65 32.20 -2.49
CA GLU A 705 -8.16 32.18 -1.12
C GLU A 705 -8.66 33.38 -0.34
N TYR A 706 -9.02 33.14 0.91
CA TYR A 706 -9.49 34.16 1.85
C TYR A 706 -8.66 34.09 3.13
N ILE A 707 -8.14 35.22 3.58
CA ILE A 707 -7.36 35.32 4.82
C ILE A 707 -8.05 36.32 5.75
N SER A 708 -8.50 35.85 6.90
CA SER A 708 -9.08 36.67 7.96
C SER A 708 -8.06 36.84 9.09
N ILE A 709 -7.61 38.07 9.33
CA ILE A 709 -6.61 38.37 10.36
C ILE A 709 -7.28 39.10 11.53
N ARG A 710 -7.21 38.52 12.73
CA ARG A 710 -7.74 39.10 13.95
C ARG A 710 -7.01 40.40 14.31
N LYS A 711 -7.73 41.43 14.75
CA LYS A 711 -7.17 42.77 15.02
C LYS A 711 -6.78 42.99 16.48
N ASP A 712 -7.49 42.36 17.40
CA ASP A 712 -7.34 42.49 18.85
C ASP A 712 -6.43 41.38 19.43
N GLN A 713 -5.22 41.27 18.89
CA GLN A 713 -4.24 40.25 19.26
C GLN A 713 -3.54 40.62 20.58
N ASP A 714 -3.42 39.67 21.51
CA ASP A 714 -2.63 39.84 22.75
C ASP A 714 -1.14 39.57 22.48
N ASP A 715 -0.27 40.32 23.17
CA ASP A 715 1.19 40.16 23.11
C ASP A 715 1.68 38.93 23.90
N GLY A 716 0.84 38.30 24.72
CA GLY A 716 1.21 37.15 25.56
C GLY A 716 1.59 35.87 24.79
N ASP A 717 2.49 35.06 25.36
CA ASP A 717 3.02 33.83 24.73
C ASP A 717 1.97 32.71 24.55
N ILE A 718 0.86 32.79 25.29
CA ILE A 718 -0.26 31.85 25.25
C ILE A 718 -1.43 32.49 24.51
N LEU A 719 -1.85 31.84 23.42
CA LEU A 719 -3.04 32.16 22.65
C LEU A 719 -4.12 31.11 22.99
N GLU A 720 -5.31 31.53 23.44
CA GLU A 720 -6.45 30.63 23.68
C GLU A 720 -7.77 31.22 23.16
N GLY A 721 -8.66 30.37 22.67
CA GLY A 721 -9.93 30.80 22.11
C GLY A 721 -10.69 29.71 21.38
N SER A 722 -11.69 30.12 20.61
CA SER A 722 -12.53 29.24 19.80
C SER A 722 -12.91 29.90 18.48
N ILE A 723 -12.90 29.14 17.39
CA ILE A 723 -13.36 29.58 16.07
C ILE A 723 -14.63 28.83 15.70
N ASP A 724 -15.65 29.57 15.23
CA ASP A 724 -16.82 29.03 14.55
C ASP A 724 -16.68 29.26 13.05
N LEU A 725 -16.40 28.21 12.30
CA LEU A 725 -16.08 28.34 10.87
C LEU A 725 -17.29 28.84 10.06
N ASN A 726 -18.52 28.50 10.45
CA ASN A 726 -19.72 28.98 9.78
C ASN A 726 -19.90 30.50 9.96
N GLU A 727 -19.60 31.02 11.15
CA GLU A 727 -19.63 32.47 11.39
C GLU A 727 -18.65 33.20 10.46
N HIS A 728 -17.40 32.71 10.33
CA HIS A 728 -16.42 33.29 9.42
C HIS A 728 -16.88 33.22 7.96
N ILE A 729 -17.32 32.04 7.50
CA ILE A 729 -17.76 31.83 6.12
C ILE A 729 -18.98 32.70 5.78
N SER A 730 -19.92 32.88 6.70
CA SER A 730 -21.09 33.73 6.49
C SER A 730 -20.72 35.20 6.22
N ASN A 731 -19.61 35.66 6.80
CA ASN A 731 -19.10 37.02 6.62
C ASN A 731 -18.24 37.20 5.36
N ILE A 732 -17.61 36.13 4.86
CA ILE A 732 -16.79 36.19 3.63
C ILE A 732 -17.66 36.52 2.40
N ASN A 733 -18.98 36.31 2.45
CA ASN A 733 -19.99 36.72 1.47
C ASN A 733 -19.59 36.53 -0.02
N ALA A 734 -18.86 35.44 -0.30
CA ALA A 734 -18.29 35.16 -1.62
C ALA A 734 -19.23 34.35 -2.54
N GLY A 735 -20.54 34.38 -2.27
CA GLY A 735 -21.51 33.60 -3.03
C GLY A 735 -21.28 32.09 -2.93
N PHE A 736 -20.82 31.61 -1.77
CA PHE A 736 -20.81 30.17 -1.44
C PHE A 736 -22.25 29.68 -1.30
N SER A 737 -22.99 29.60 -2.39
CA SER A 737 -24.37 29.14 -2.43
C SER A 737 -24.44 27.63 -2.15
N GLY A 738 -24.24 27.27 -0.88
CA GLY A 738 -24.67 26.03 -0.25
C GLY A 738 -23.84 24.76 -0.46
N ARG A 739 -22.63 24.79 -1.07
CA ARG A 739 -21.85 23.55 -1.33
C ARG A 739 -20.33 23.68 -1.24
N LEU A 740 -19.78 24.15 -0.12
CA LEU A 740 -18.35 23.98 0.16
C LEU A 740 -18.11 22.57 0.69
N SER A 741 -17.55 21.70 -0.16
CA SER A 741 -17.15 20.35 0.22
C SER A 741 -15.80 20.40 0.88
N LEU A 742 -15.74 20.16 2.18
CA LEU A 742 -14.49 20.20 2.92
C LEU A 742 -13.56 19.06 2.54
N LEU A 743 -12.27 19.42 2.45
CA LEU A 743 -11.18 18.47 2.34
C LEU A 743 -10.44 18.35 3.67
N ARG A 744 -10.06 19.49 4.27
CA ARG A 744 -9.13 19.56 5.42
C ARG A 744 -9.41 20.76 6.32
N VAL A 745 -9.19 20.59 7.63
CA VAL A 745 -9.18 21.66 8.64
C VAL A 745 -7.96 21.46 9.54
N ASN A 746 -7.09 22.46 9.61
CA ASN A 746 -5.78 22.42 10.25
C ASN A 746 -5.62 23.55 11.25
N LEU A 747 -5.14 23.26 12.46
CA LEU A 747 -4.39 24.24 13.23
C LEU A 747 -3.03 24.43 12.55
N ILE A 748 -2.64 25.68 12.29
CA ILE A 748 -1.37 26.03 11.64
C ILE A 748 -0.56 26.99 12.52
N ALA A 749 0.75 26.80 12.54
CA ALA A 749 1.71 27.74 13.09
C ALA A 749 2.88 27.89 12.10
N GLU A 750 3.09 29.12 11.62
CA GLU A 750 4.09 29.43 10.61
C GLU A 750 5.06 30.52 11.11
N SER A 751 6.32 30.46 10.68
CA SER A 751 7.33 31.46 11.05
C SER A 751 8.37 31.68 9.95
N LEU A 752 8.93 32.89 9.90
CA LEU A 752 9.89 33.32 8.87
C LEU A 752 11.17 33.88 9.48
N PHE A 753 12.31 33.27 9.16
CA PHE A 753 13.65 33.66 9.61
C PHE A 753 13.78 33.79 11.13
N VAL A 754 12.97 33.05 11.89
CA VAL A 754 12.97 33.09 13.35
C VAL A 754 13.07 31.69 13.94
N ASN A 755 13.91 31.60 14.95
CA ASN A 755 13.98 30.42 15.81
C ASN A 755 12.94 30.56 16.92
N GLY A 756 12.42 29.43 17.37
CA GLY A 756 11.43 29.39 18.44
C GLY A 756 10.72 28.06 18.48
N SER A 757 9.74 27.97 19.37
CA SER A 757 8.95 26.77 19.57
C SER A 757 7.47 27.11 19.60
N VAL A 758 6.66 26.11 19.29
CA VAL A 758 5.22 26.16 19.42
C VAL A 758 4.72 24.86 20.03
N LYS A 759 3.74 24.95 20.92
CA LYS A 759 3.05 23.82 21.52
C LYS A 759 1.55 24.03 21.39
N ALA A 760 0.86 23.12 20.72
CA ALA A 760 -0.58 23.02 20.82
C ALA A 760 -0.92 22.31 22.14
N LEU A 761 -1.50 23.04 23.08
CA LEU A 761 -1.99 22.54 24.36
C LEU A 761 -3.48 22.14 24.28
N LYS A 762 -4.19 22.62 23.26
CA LYS A 762 -5.56 22.23 22.91
C LYS A 762 -5.78 22.41 21.40
N ASN A 763 -6.42 21.44 20.76
CA ASN A 763 -6.78 21.45 19.32
C ASN A 763 -8.05 20.60 19.08
N ASP A 764 -9.17 21.03 19.65
CA ASP A 764 -10.42 20.27 19.58
C ASP A 764 -11.25 20.71 18.37
N ILE A 765 -11.11 19.98 17.26
CA ILE A 765 -11.89 20.20 16.03
C ILE A 765 -13.15 19.32 16.07
N ASN A 766 -14.32 19.97 16.14
CA ASN A 766 -15.63 19.34 16.24
C ASN A 766 -16.45 19.59 14.97
N PHE A 767 -16.88 18.51 14.32
CA PHE A 767 -17.82 18.52 13.21
C PHE A 767 -19.24 18.33 13.77
N GLU A 768 -19.95 19.42 14.01
CA GLU A 768 -21.31 19.41 14.58
C GLU A 768 -22.35 19.33 13.46
N LYS A 769 -23.28 18.37 13.55
CA LYS A 769 -24.53 18.43 12.79
C LYS A 769 -25.52 19.25 13.60
N ILE A 770 -25.85 20.44 13.12
CA ILE A 770 -26.92 21.25 13.70
C ILE A 770 -28.24 20.57 13.30
N GLU A 771 -28.99 20.09 14.28
CA GLU A 771 -30.39 19.70 14.07
C GLU A 771 -31.19 20.96 13.70
N VAL A 772 -31.33 21.21 12.40
CA VAL A 772 -32.34 22.12 11.89
C VAL A 772 -33.67 21.37 11.99
N PRO A 773 -34.74 21.93 12.57
CA PRO A 773 -36.02 21.25 12.65
C PRO A 773 -36.43 20.73 11.27
N ASP A 774 -36.81 19.46 11.19
CA ASP A 774 -37.07 18.70 9.94
C ASP A 774 -38.10 19.36 9.00
N VAL A 775 -38.82 20.39 9.48
CA VAL A 775 -39.88 21.09 8.77
C VAL A 775 -39.73 22.60 8.93
N ILE A 776 -39.33 23.29 7.85
CA ILE A 776 -39.44 24.75 7.73
C ILE A 776 -40.86 25.08 7.25
N VAL A 777 -41.68 25.64 8.14
CA VAL A 777 -43.04 26.09 7.81
C VAL A 777 -42.98 27.12 6.68
N GLY A 778 -43.67 26.86 5.56
CA GLY A 778 -43.67 27.70 4.37
C GLY A 778 -42.64 27.35 3.29
N ASP A 779 -41.77 26.36 3.49
CA ASP A 779 -40.87 25.82 2.46
C ASP A 779 -41.60 24.74 1.64
N PHE A 780 -42.30 25.18 0.60
CA PHE A 780 -43.13 24.32 -0.25
C PHE A 780 -42.32 23.53 -1.27
N ASN A 781 -41.12 24.00 -1.65
CA ASN A 781 -40.29 23.34 -2.67
C ASN A 781 -39.10 22.54 -2.08
N LYS A 782 -38.93 22.55 -0.75
CA LYS A 782 -37.89 21.83 0.00
C LYS A 782 -36.47 22.35 -0.27
N ASP A 783 -36.33 23.62 -0.60
CA ASP A 783 -35.03 24.26 -0.86
C ASP A 783 -34.41 24.91 0.40
N SER A 784 -35.05 24.70 1.56
CA SER A 784 -34.68 25.24 2.87
C SER A 784 -34.80 26.76 2.99
N SER A 785 -35.47 27.45 2.05
CA SER A 785 -35.58 28.92 2.03
C SER A 785 -36.98 29.39 1.61
N VAL A 786 -37.76 29.96 2.52
CA VAL A 786 -39.10 30.50 2.20
C VAL A 786 -39.02 31.76 1.32
N ASN A 787 -39.30 31.62 0.03
CA ASN A 787 -39.17 32.66 -0.99
C ASN A 787 -40.30 32.64 -2.05
N SER A 788 -40.15 33.43 -3.12
CA SER A 788 -41.18 33.55 -4.17
C SER A 788 -41.46 32.25 -4.93
N LEU A 789 -40.50 31.32 -4.98
CA LEU A 789 -40.64 30.01 -5.61
C LEU A 789 -41.58 29.11 -4.80
N ASP A 790 -41.63 29.26 -3.47
CA ASP A 790 -42.60 28.58 -2.60
C ASP A 790 -44.02 29.04 -2.89
N VAL A 791 -44.21 30.35 -3.12
CA VAL A 791 -45.53 30.90 -3.49
C VAL A 791 -46.02 30.29 -4.81
N VAL A 792 -45.11 30.11 -5.78
CA VAL A 792 -45.44 29.47 -7.06
C VAL A 792 -45.80 28.00 -6.86
N THR A 793 -45.04 27.29 -6.04
CA THR A 793 -45.23 25.86 -5.75
C THR A 793 -46.54 25.64 -4.98
N ALA A 794 -46.81 26.44 -3.95
CA ALA A 794 -48.06 26.43 -3.18
C ALA A 794 -49.28 26.67 -4.07
N ARG A 795 -49.22 27.64 -5.00
CA ARG A 795 -50.31 27.89 -5.95
C ARG A 795 -50.55 26.72 -6.91
N LYS A 796 -49.48 26.06 -7.38
CA LYS A 796 -49.62 24.86 -8.22
C LYS A 796 -50.31 23.73 -7.46
N LEU A 797 -49.92 23.51 -6.21
CA LEU A 797 -50.51 22.49 -5.33
C LEU A 797 -51.98 22.77 -5.02
N LEU A 798 -52.33 24.03 -4.76
CA LEU A 798 -53.71 24.46 -4.51
C LEU A 798 -54.61 24.21 -5.73
N VAL A 799 -54.07 24.41 -6.95
CA VAL A 799 -54.81 24.19 -8.21
C VAL A 799 -54.93 22.70 -8.55
N SER A 800 -53.93 21.89 -8.22
CA SER A 800 -53.93 20.45 -8.57
C SER A 800 -54.90 19.59 -7.74
N GLN A 801 -55.58 20.14 -6.71
CA GLN A 801 -56.52 19.42 -5.84
C GLN A 801 -56.00 18.05 -5.38
N LEU A 802 -54.71 17.97 -5.01
CA LEU A 802 -54.16 16.74 -4.45
C LEU A 802 -54.86 16.47 -3.12
N THR A 803 -55.50 15.31 -2.99
CA THR A 803 -56.01 14.80 -1.72
C THR A 803 -54.82 14.54 -0.80
N LEU A 804 -54.70 15.33 0.26
CA LEU A 804 -53.59 15.35 1.23
C LEU A 804 -53.51 14.10 2.13
N GLU A 805 -54.12 12.97 1.74
CA GLU A 805 -54.15 11.76 2.57
C GLU A 805 -52.83 10.97 2.57
N ASP A 806 -51.84 11.34 1.74
CA ASP A 806 -50.58 10.56 1.59
C ASP A 806 -49.27 11.37 1.65
N THR A 807 -49.30 12.62 2.13
CA THR A 807 -48.08 13.44 2.17
C THR A 807 -47.56 13.64 3.59
N SER A 808 -46.36 13.11 3.88
CA SER A 808 -45.48 13.45 5.02
C SER A 808 -45.09 14.93 5.12
N ASP A 809 -45.76 15.79 4.35
CA ASP A 809 -45.38 17.16 4.03
C ASP A 809 -46.42 18.17 4.53
N PHE A 810 -47.45 17.70 5.26
CA PHE A 810 -48.57 18.53 5.67
C PHE A 810 -48.13 19.71 6.58
N GLU A 811 -47.19 19.46 7.49
CA GLU A 811 -46.74 20.42 8.50
C GLU A 811 -46.04 21.67 7.92
N ARG A 812 -45.42 21.58 6.74
CA ARG A 812 -44.85 22.75 6.04
C ARG A 812 -45.88 23.56 5.26
N MET A 813 -47.00 22.95 4.90
CA MET A 813 -48.00 23.54 4.01
C MET A 813 -49.07 24.32 4.77
N ASP A 814 -49.40 23.87 5.99
CA ASP A 814 -50.35 24.53 6.90
C ASP A 814 -49.70 25.71 7.63
N VAL A 815 -49.33 26.75 6.87
CA VAL A 815 -48.68 27.95 7.42
C VAL A 815 -49.63 28.79 8.29
N ASN A 816 -50.94 28.57 8.18
CA ASN A 816 -51.96 29.20 9.01
C ASN A 816 -52.29 28.39 10.29
N GLN A 817 -51.83 27.14 10.37
CA GLN A 817 -52.00 26.18 11.46
C GLN A 817 -53.46 25.83 11.78
N ASN A 818 -54.34 25.75 10.77
CA ASN A 818 -55.75 25.41 10.92
C ASN A 818 -56.06 23.92 10.68
N GLY A 819 -55.04 23.10 10.40
CA GLY A 819 -55.20 21.68 10.11
C GLY A 819 -55.65 21.40 8.67
N ALA A 820 -55.60 22.38 7.76
CA ALA A 820 -55.83 22.21 6.32
C ALA A 820 -54.90 23.12 5.48
N PHE A 821 -54.45 22.62 4.32
CA PHE A 821 -53.81 23.48 3.31
C PHE A 821 -54.87 24.09 2.39
N ASP A 822 -55.04 25.41 2.48
CA ASP A 822 -56.04 26.17 1.73
C ASP A 822 -55.49 27.50 1.17
N ILE A 823 -56.39 28.36 0.67
CA ILE A 823 -56.00 29.65 0.08
C ILE A 823 -55.41 30.61 1.12
N ALA A 824 -55.79 30.51 2.39
CA ALA A 824 -55.27 31.36 3.46
C ALA A 824 -53.78 31.09 3.70
N ASP A 825 -53.33 29.85 3.53
CA ASP A 825 -51.90 29.48 3.58
C ASP A 825 -51.09 30.19 2.51
N VAL A 826 -51.57 30.14 1.27
CA VAL A 826 -50.92 30.81 0.14
C VAL A 826 -50.87 32.34 0.35
N VAL A 827 -51.90 32.92 0.95
CA VAL A 827 -51.97 34.36 1.25
C VAL A 827 -50.99 34.75 2.36
N LEU A 828 -50.86 33.94 3.41
CA LEU A 828 -49.88 34.17 4.48
C LEU A 828 -48.46 33.99 3.99
N LEU A 829 -48.18 32.92 3.23
CA LEU A 829 -46.89 32.69 2.58
C LEU A 829 -46.50 33.86 1.69
N GLN A 830 -47.41 34.33 0.85
CA GLN A 830 -47.16 35.51 0.02
C GLN A 830 -46.91 36.76 0.87
N SER A 831 -47.66 36.96 1.95
CA SER A 831 -47.50 38.09 2.87
C SER A 831 -46.16 38.07 3.60
N PHE A 832 -45.66 36.88 3.93
CA PHE A 832 -44.34 36.67 4.52
C PHE A 832 -43.24 37.02 3.53
N VAL A 833 -43.30 36.46 2.31
CA VAL A 833 -42.31 36.70 1.25
C VAL A 833 -42.23 38.17 0.84
N VAL A 834 -43.34 38.91 0.86
CA VAL A 834 -43.33 40.37 0.59
C VAL A 834 -43.06 41.24 1.83
N GLY A 835 -42.73 40.64 2.97
CA GLY A 835 -42.38 41.33 4.21
C GLY A 835 -43.53 42.05 4.93
N LYS A 836 -44.79 41.71 4.62
CA LYS A 836 -45.97 42.25 5.33
C LYS A 836 -46.15 41.63 6.71
N ILE A 837 -45.72 40.39 6.88
CA ILE A 837 -45.63 39.70 8.18
C ILE A 837 -44.19 39.22 8.38
N LYS A 838 -43.74 39.18 9.63
CA LYS A 838 -42.36 38.75 10.00
C LYS A 838 -42.28 37.30 10.46
N ALA A 839 -43.42 36.67 10.73
CA ALA A 839 -43.54 35.29 11.18
C ALA A 839 -44.96 34.78 10.89
N PHE A 840 -45.12 33.46 10.81
CA PHE A 840 -46.43 32.80 10.69
C PHE A 840 -47.16 32.76 12.05
N PRO A 841 -48.51 32.65 12.04
CA PRO A 841 -49.29 32.46 13.27
C PRO A 841 -48.85 31.20 14.03
N GLN A 842 -48.92 31.24 15.36
CA GLN A 842 -48.76 30.06 16.21
C GLN A 842 -50.13 29.46 16.51
N ALA A 843 -50.21 28.13 16.60
CA ALA A 843 -51.43 27.40 16.92
C ALA A 843 -51.99 27.88 18.26
N GLU A 844 -53.28 28.20 18.29
CA GLU A 844 -54.00 28.36 19.55
C GLU A 844 -54.04 26.98 20.24
N GLN A 845 -53.37 26.87 21.40
CA GLN A 845 -53.32 25.65 22.22
C GLN A 845 -54.68 25.27 22.82
#